data_AF-A0A7X4AL91-F1
#
_entry.id   AF-A0A7X4AL91-F1
#
_cell.length_a   1.000
_cell.length_b   1.000
_cell.length_c   1.000
_cell.angle_alpha   90.00
_cell.angle_beta   90.00
_cell.angle_gamma   90.00
#
_symmetry.space_group_name_H-M   'P 1'
#
loop_
_entity.id
_entity.type
_entity.pdbx_description
1 polymer ?
#
loop_
_entity_poly.entity_id
_entity_poly.type
_entity_poly.pdbx_seq_one_letter_code
_entity_poly.pdbx_strand_id
1 'polypeptide(L)'
;MSPADRPTRSESGSDDYRKKLQKEQDHFRDLHDVHDLPPIFHYWADTYVRPMAGEYGFTIAEELYAKYLAQAADNGGDPSPVFLSIGSGNCDTEIRVARMLREYGVKRFTIECLDVSPAMLLRGHAQAAEAGFAGFFRFTEADFNHWRADRQYTAVVANQALHHVVALEALFDEVKRSLRPGGCFVTSDMIGRNGHQRWPEALDAVRRFWRELPIEYRYNRVFDRYEEDYIDYDCSAEGFEGIRAQDILPLLLERFDFHLFIAFGNVVNVFLDRRFGVNFDAKADWDRAFIDRVHDFDEQAILSGEMTPTQMFAVMTAESCAEHHFSRGLTPQSCVRKADSNPTAQDRGLSIATSSIRPTTKTGTRYRQQLEAVQGLRPYRWSPEDLPSGFTLSPSGLLSGEFRASGVFTLEIAVSDSSFPTRSAVQRYTVLVPDERLPLRFEITSQERLPSGTVGRPHSQLLTARGGKPPYVWRLADGMLPPGLQLDSRGLLSGAPAAAGVFPFSLSVEDSDSKTAAAEIMLTIEPAGGLRRLVLPQIASGGSWKTQLNLINPSPSEAGVRIVFRTDSGEPLTVPVNVTVRDGSRMGGAEGSGSRSEELTAAEISETIPPRSSLRVGTLDEHAAAVVGWAEIIHPGQVTGYAAFEHFKSPGVPTDLLPALAPSFLLPFDNANGSQVGVALMNGDTSSPAAITLTIWDSAWVRIGSEAFDLPPGGHLSFMLAERHPAAADKQGVLEFRTAPDGRIGGLGLQFDASGRFVSIPKLPTSRS
;
A
#
# COMPACT_ATOMS: atom_id res chain seq x y z
N MET A 1 0.26 -5.95 -32.49
CA MET A 1 0.33 -4.69 -33.27
C MET A 1 1.58 -4.72 -34.14
N SER A 2 1.50 -4.13 -35.33
CA SER A 2 2.63 -3.97 -36.25
C SER A 2 3.65 -2.97 -35.65
N PRO A 3 4.96 -3.04 -36.00
CA PRO A 3 5.94 -2.00 -35.64
C PRO A 3 5.54 -0.56 -35.99
N ALA A 4 4.50 -0.39 -36.83
CA ALA A 4 3.93 0.90 -37.23
C ALA A 4 3.03 1.58 -36.18
N ASP A 5 2.64 0.90 -35.09
CA ASP A 5 1.74 1.47 -34.05
C ASP A 5 2.47 1.96 -32.78
N ARG A 6 3.82 2.07 -32.80
CA ARG A 6 4.56 2.62 -31.65
C ARG A 6 4.36 4.13 -31.57
N PRO A 7 3.89 4.69 -30.45
CA PRO A 7 3.79 6.14 -30.28
C PRO A 7 5.19 6.75 -30.41
N THR A 8 5.36 7.62 -31.41
CA THR A 8 6.65 8.27 -31.68
C THR A 8 6.87 9.42 -30.70
N ARG A 9 8.12 9.89 -30.61
CA ARG A 9 8.60 11.04 -29.81
C ARG A 9 7.76 12.33 -29.93
N SER A 10 6.78 12.41 -30.83
CA SER A 10 5.86 13.54 -31.01
C SER A 10 4.66 13.56 -30.06
N GLU A 11 4.34 12.47 -29.34
CA GLU A 11 3.16 12.41 -28.47
C GLU A 11 3.34 13.04 -27.07
N SER A 12 4.58 13.17 -26.59
CA SER A 12 4.88 13.73 -25.25
C SER A 12 4.68 15.24 -25.14
N GLY A 13 4.40 15.93 -26.25
CA GLY A 13 4.02 17.35 -26.30
C GLY A 13 2.52 17.60 -26.55
N SER A 14 1.72 16.54 -26.72
CA SER A 14 0.31 16.63 -27.11
C SER A 14 -0.61 17.10 -25.97
N ASP A 15 -1.79 17.62 -26.32
CA ASP A 15 -2.82 17.97 -25.34
C ASP A 15 -3.32 16.76 -24.54
N ASP A 16 -3.24 15.55 -25.12
CA ASP A 16 -3.62 14.30 -24.45
C ASP A 16 -2.63 13.92 -23.35
N TYR A 17 -1.32 14.01 -23.64
CA TYR A 17 -0.27 13.78 -22.66
C TYR A 17 -0.41 14.71 -21.44
N ARG A 18 -0.63 16.01 -21.66
CA ARG A 18 -0.81 16.98 -20.57
C ARG A 18 -2.04 16.67 -19.71
N LYS A 19 -3.12 16.16 -20.30
CA LYS A 19 -4.31 15.74 -19.56
C LYS A 19 -4.04 14.50 -18.70
N LYS A 20 -3.36 13.49 -19.25
CA LYS A 20 -2.96 12.30 -18.49
C LYS A 20 -2.05 12.66 -17.32
N LEU A 21 -1.09 13.57 -17.54
CA LEU A 21 -0.18 14.09 -16.51
C LEU A 21 -0.91 14.80 -15.38
N GLN A 22 -1.84 15.70 -15.72
CA GLN A 22 -2.64 16.40 -14.72
C GLN A 22 -3.50 15.41 -13.91
N LYS A 23 -4.11 14.41 -14.57
CA LYS A 23 -4.93 13.39 -13.90
C LYS A 23 -4.11 12.57 -12.90
N GLU A 24 -2.88 12.22 -13.26
CA GLU A 24 -1.97 11.48 -12.36
C GLU A 24 -1.58 12.33 -11.14
N GLN A 25 -1.20 13.60 -11.35
CA GLN A 25 -0.93 14.54 -10.25
C GLN A 25 -2.15 14.77 -9.34
N ASP A 26 -3.35 14.84 -9.92
CA ASP A 26 -4.61 15.01 -9.17
C ASP A 26 -4.93 13.75 -8.36
N HIS A 27 -4.77 12.55 -8.95
CA HIS A 27 -5.03 11.27 -8.28
C HIS A 27 -4.17 11.10 -7.02
N PHE A 28 -2.88 11.43 -7.11
CA PHE A 28 -1.95 11.28 -5.99
C PHE A 28 -1.99 12.43 -4.98
N ARG A 29 -2.75 13.51 -5.21
CA ARG A 29 -2.80 14.67 -4.30
C ARG A 29 -3.30 14.29 -2.90
N ASP A 30 -4.39 13.52 -2.83
CA ASP A 30 -5.09 13.19 -1.58
C ASP A 30 -4.91 11.71 -1.16
N LEU A 31 -4.21 10.91 -1.96
CA LEU A 31 -3.96 9.49 -1.67
C LEU A 31 -2.81 9.33 -0.67
N HIS A 32 -3.11 8.98 0.58
CA HIS A 32 -2.13 8.86 1.67
C HIS A 32 -1.53 7.46 1.81
N ASP A 33 -2.29 6.43 1.45
CA ASP A 33 -1.83 5.04 1.45
C ASP A 33 -1.71 4.54 0.01
N VAL A 34 -0.46 4.44 -0.47
CA VAL A 34 -0.12 4.05 -1.85
C VAL A 34 0.29 2.58 -1.97
N HIS A 35 0.53 1.90 -0.84
CA HIS A 35 1.17 0.59 -0.82
C HIS A 35 0.30 -0.53 -0.24
N ASP A 36 -0.87 -0.24 0.32
CA ASP A 36 -1.72 -1.29 0.88
C ASP A 36 -2.22 -2.25 -0.21
N LEU A 37 -1.99 -3.54 0.01
CA LEU A 37 -2.44 -4.64 -0.83
C LEU A 37 -3.29 -5.59 0.02
N PRO A 38 -4.26 -6.30 -0.59
CA PRO A 38 -5.15 -7.16 0.19
C PRO A 38 -4.38 -8.24 0.96
N PRO A 39 -4.85 -8.69 2.14
CA PRO A 39 -4.19 -9.75 2.90
C PRO A 39 -3.88 -11.03 2.11
N ILE A 40 -4.73 -11.38 1.12
CA ILE A 40 -4.49 -12.55 0.26
C ILE A 40 -3.24 -12.41 -0.62
N PHE A 41 -2.89 -11.18 -1.03
CA PHE A 41 -1.64 -10.91 -1.73
C PHE A 41 -0.45 -11.24 -0.83
N HIS A 42 -0.48 -10.82 0.44
CA HIS A 42 0.59 -11.11 1.38
C HIS A 42 0.73 -12.61 1.63
N TYR A 43 -0.37 -13.34 1.78
CA TYR A 43 -0.34 -14.81 1.85
C TYR A 43 0.40 -15.41 0.64
N TRP A 44 0.01 -15.03 -0.58
CA TRP A 44 0.63 -15.54 -1.79
C TRP A 44 2.11 -15.14 -1.90
N ALA A 45 2.43 -13.87 -1.65
CA ALA A 45 3.80 -13.37 -1.72
C ALA A 45 4.71 -14.07 -0.71
N ASP A 46 4.25 -14.24 0.54
CA ASP A 46 4.99 -14.93 1.61
C ASP A 46 5.22 -16.42 1.28
N THR A 47 4.27 -17.04 0.57
CA THR A 47 4.33 -18.47 0.24
C THR A 47 5.21 -18.74 -0.98
N TYR A 48 5.19 -17.88 -2.00
CA TYR A 48 5.78 -18.18 -3.31
C TYR A 48 6.84 -17.18 -3.76
N VAL A 49 6.61 -15.88 -3.55
CA VAL A 49 7.51 -14.84 -4.06
C VAL A 49 8.71 -14.61 -3.16
N ARG A 50 8.50 -14.47 -1.85
CA ARG A 50 9.58 -14.23 -0.89
C ARG A 50 10.56 -15.38 -0.79
N PRO A 51 10.14 -16.67 -0.77
CA PRO A 51 11.10 -17.77 -0.77
C PRO A 51 11.94 -17.79 -2.04
N MET A 52 11.32 -17.55 -3.20
CA MET A 52 12.01 -17.46 -4.49
C MET A 52 13.02 -16.31 -4.52
N ALA A 53 12.64 -15.11 -4.04
CA ALA A 53 13.57 -14.00 -3.90
C ALA A 53 14.69 -14.33 -2.90
N GLY A 54 14.35 -15.05 -1.82
CA GLY A 54 15.25 -15.43 -0.74
C GLY A 54 16.43 -16.27 -1.19
N GLU A 55 16.28 -17.05 -2.26
CA GLU A 55 17.38 -17.77 -2.93
C GLU A 55 18.50 -16.83 -3.39
N TYR A 56 18.17 -15.55 -3.65
CA TYR A 56 19.09 -14.51 -4.09
C TYR A 56 19.47 -13.52 -2.97
N GLY A 57 19.14 -13.84 -1.72
CA GLY A 57 19.55 -13.07 -0.55
C GLY A 57 18.76 -11.78 -0.29
N PHE A 58 17.52 -11.70 -0.77
CA PHE A 58 16.55 -10.66 -0.41
C PHE A 58 15.14 -11.25 -0.41
N THR A 59 14.21 -10.66 0.34
CA THR A 59 12.82 -11.14 0.46
C THR A 59 11.80 -10.08 0.07
N ILE A 60 12.23 -8.82 -0.02
CA ILE A 60 11.43 -7.67 -0.48
C ILE A 60 12.23 -6.80 -1.43
N ALA A 61 11.52 -5.95 -2.18
CA ALA A 61 12.13 -5.02 -3.13
C ALA A 61 13.13 -4.07 -2.44
N GLU A 62 12.83 -3.60 -1.22
CA GLU A 62 13.72 -2.69 -0.49
C GLU A 62 15.08 -3.33 -0.15
N GLU A 63 15.08 -4.62 0.19
CA GLU A 63 16.32 -5.38 0.44
C GLU A 63 17.11 -5.57 -0.85
N LEU A 64 16.43 -5.85 -1.98
CA LEU A 64 17.04 -5.88 -3.30
C LEU A 64 17.76 -4.55 -3.61
N TYR A 65 17.05 -3.43 -3.43
CA TYR A 65 17.61 -2.10 -3.68
C TYR A 65 18.81 -1.81 -2.78
N ALA A 66 18.65 -1.95 -1.47
CA ALA A 66 19.72 -1.67 -0.52
C ALA A 66 20.97 -2.53 -0.77
N LYS A 67 20.79 -3.82 -1.07
CA LYS A 67 21.88 -4.75 -1.38
C LYS A 67 22.70 -4.28 -2.57
N TYR A 68 22.03 -4.03 -3.71
CA TYR A 68 22.74 -3.71 -4.94
C TYR A 68 23.24 -2.26 -5.00
N LEU A 69 22.60 -1.32 -4.28
CA LEU A 69 23.13 0.02 -4.08
C LEU A 69 24.42 0.01 -3.24
N ALA A 70 24.45 -0.78 -2.15
CA ALA A 70 25.65 -0.93 -1.33
C ALA A 70 26.80 -1.59 -2.12
N GLN A 71 26.50 -2.66 -2.87
CA GLN A 71 27.50 -3.32 -3.71
C GLN A 71 28.05 -2.38 -4.79
N ALA A 72 27.20 -1.59 -5.44
CA ALA A 72 27.63 -0.60 -6.42
C ALA A 72 28.51 0.51 -5.79
N ALA A 73 28.21 0.91 -4.55
CA ALA A 73 29.03 1.86 -3.80
C ALA A 73 30.44 1.31 -3.55
N ASP A 74 30.53 0.06 -3.08
CA ASP A 74 31.80 -0.62 -2.78
C ASP A 74 32.64 -0.86 -4.04
N ASN A 75 32.04 -1.36 -5.11
CA ASN A 75 32.74 -1.65 -6.38
C ASN A 75 33.41 -0.41 -6.97
N GLY A 76 32.81 0.77 -6.79
CA GLY A 76 33.37 2.03 -7.28
C GLY A 76 34.35 2.70 -6.33
N GLY A 77 34.53 2.20 -5.10
CA GLY A 77 35.35 2.83 -4.07
C GLY A 77 34.91 4.25 -3.72
N ASP A 78 33.64 4.58 -3.94
CA ASP A 78 33.13 5.94 -3.82
C ASP A 78 32.80 6.24 -2.35
N PRO A 79 33.48 7.22 -1.75
CA PRO A 79 33.30 7.51 -0.35
C PRO A 79 32.03 8.35 -0.06
N SER A 80 31.24 8.70 -1.09
CA SER A 80 29.96 9.41 -1.00
C SER A 80 29.05 9.16 -2.24
N PRO A 81 28.57 7.91 -2.46
CA PRO A 81 27.75 7.56 -3.61
C PRO A 81 26.46 8.37 -3.73
N VAL A 82 26.07 8.65 -4.98
CA VAL A 82 24.79 9.27 -5.32
C VAL A 82 23.92 8.26 -6.03
N PHE A 83 22.73 8.02 -5.50
CA PHE A 83 21.73 7.12 -6.04
C PHE A 83 20.56 7.93 -6.60
N LEU A 84 19.94 7.47 -7.68
CA LEU A 84 18.70 8.04 -8.22
C LEU A 84 17.55 7.08 -7.96
N SER A 85 16.41 7.56 -7.48
CA SER A 85 15.14 6.83 -7.48
C SER A 85 14.14 7.53 -8.40
N ILE A 86 13.68 6.82 -9.43
CA ILE A 86 12.71 7.31 -10.42
C ILE A 86 11.31 6.89 -9.98
N GLY A 87 10.39 7.85 -9.92
CA GLY A 87 9.02 7.62 -9.45
C GLY A 87 9.00 7.38 -7.94
N SER A 88 9.73 8.19 -7.17
CA SER A 88 9.94 7.98 -5.74
C SER A 88 8.67 8.14 -4.89
N GLY A 89 7.60 8.72 -5.44
CA GLY A 89 6.36 8.98 -4.72
C GLY A 89 6.59 9.75 -3.43
N ASN A 90 6.01 9.25 -2.33
CA ASN A 90 6.19 9.80 -0.99
C ASN A 90 7.46 9.30 -0.29
N CYS A 91 8.37 8.64 -1.00
CA CYS A 91 9.70 8.24 -0.52
C CYS A 91 9.72 7.22 0.64
N ASP A 92 8.60 6.53 0.91
CA ASP A 92 8.52 5.50 1.96
C ASP A 92 9.55 4.37 1.74
N THR A 93 9.68 3.93 0.49
CA THR A 93 10.63 2.89 0.08
C THR A 93 12.06 3.37 0.25
N GLU A 94 12.37 4.57 -0.23
CA GLU A 94 13.72 5.13 -0.19
C GLU A 94 14.19 5.40 1.25
N ILE A 95 13.29 5.82 2.15
CA ILE A 95 13.60 5.97 3.58
C ILE A 95 13.97 4.61 4.21
N ARG A 96 13.26 3.53 3.87
CA ARG A 96 13.61 2.17 4.33
C ARG A 96 14.95 1.72 3.76
N VAL A 97 15.20 1.95 2.46
CA VAL A 97 16.48 1.65 1.80
C VAL A 97 17.64 2.44 2.45
N ALA A 98 17.44 3.72 2.78
CA ALA A 98 18.46 4.55 3.43
C ALA A 98 18.87 4.00 4.81
N ARG A 99 17.91 3.46 5.58
CA ARG A 99 18.21 2.77 6.85
C ARG A 99 19.06 1.52 6.62
N MET A 100 18.66 0.66 5.69
CA MET A 100 19.41 -0.56 5.35
C MET A 100 20.82 -0.25 4.84
N LEU A 101 20.99 0.78 4.01
CA LEU A 101 22.30 1.21 3.52
C LEU A 101 23.25 1.59 4.67
N ARG A 102 22.73 2.27 5.71
CA ARG A 102 23.48 2.60 6.92
C ARG A 102 23.89 1.34 7.69
N GLU A 103 23.00 0.38 7.81
CA GLU A 103 23.26 -0.92 8.45
C GLU A 103 24.30 -1.75 7.69
N TYR A 104 24.28 -1.67 6.35
CA TYR A 104 25.26 -2.29 5.46
C TYR A 104 26.61 -1.56 5.45
N GLY A 105 26.75 -0.46 6.20
CA GLY A 105 28.02 0.25 6.38
C GLY A 105 28.26 1.41 5.41
N VAL A 106 27.30 1.76 4.55
CA VAL A 106 27.37 2.92 3.66
C VAL A 106 27.09 4.19 4.48
N LYS A 107 28.14 4.79 5.03
CA LYS A 107 28.01 5.88 6.02
C LYS A 107 27.60 7.22 5.43
N ARG A 108 27.99 7.50 4.18
CA ARG A 108 27.70 8.74 3.46
C ARG A 108 27.13 8.38 2.10
N PHE A 109 25.99 8.97 1.74
CA PHE A 109 25.37 8.81 0.45
C PHE A 109 24.31 9.90 0.25
N THR A 110 23.82 10.04 -0.98
CA THR A 110 22.64 10.84 -1.29
C THR A 110 21.69 10.02 -2.16
N ILE A 111 20.41 10.00 -1.81
CA ILE A 111 19.34 9.49 -2.67
C ILE A 111 18.62 10.69 -3.28
N GLU A 112 18.70 10.82 -4.60
CA GLU A 112 17.92 11.78 -5.37
C GLU A 112 16.58 11.15 -5.76
N CYS A 113 15.51 11.69 -5.19
CA CYS A 113 14.13 11.27 -5.37
C CYS A 113 13.48 12.11 -6.47
N LEU A 114 13.22 11.47 -7.61
CA LEU A 114 12.60 12.08 -8.78
C LEU A 114 11.12 11.69 -8.84
N ASP A 115 10.24 12.67 -8.84
CA ASP A 115 8.80 12.43 -9.00
C ASP A 115 8.11 13.60 -9.72
N VAL A 116 6.97 13.33 -10.34
CA VAL A 116 6.18 14.33 -11.06
C VAL A 116 5.15 15.03 -10.16
N SER A 117 4.91 14.51 -8.95
CA SER A 117 3.95 15.04 -8.00
C SER A 117 4.61 15.85 -6.88
N PRO A 118 4.47 17.20 -6.88
CA PRO A 118 4.97 18.04 -5.80
C PRO A 118 4.41 17.66 -4.42
N ALA A 119 3.14 17.23 -4.37
CA ALA A 119 2.47 16.85 -3.14
C ALA A 119 3.05 15.58 -2.52
N MET A 120 3.54 14.63 -3.34
CA MET A 120 4.20 13.43 -2.86
C MET A 120 5.62 13.74 -2.38
N LEU A 121 6.39 14.55 -3.13
CA LEU A 121 7.74 14.97 -2.72
C LEU A 121 7.72 15.76 -1.40
N LEU A 122 6.74 16.64 -1.20
CA LEU A 122 6.58 17.36 0.07
C LEU A 122 6.32 16.42 1.25
N ARG A 123 5.50 15.37 1.05
CA ARG A 123 5.26 14.33 2.06
C ARG A 123 6.51 13.52 2.35
N GLY A 124 7.23 13.09 1.30
CA GLY A 124 8.50 12.37 1.45
C GLY A 124 9.56 13.19 2.18
N HIS A 125 9.63 14.50 1.93
CA HIS A 125 10.50 15.40 2.69
C HIS A 125 10.13 15.45 4.17
N ALA A 126 8.84 15.57 4.51
CA ALA A 126 8.38 15.57 5.90
C ALA A 126 8.68 14.23 6.60
N GLN A 127 8.41 13.11 5.95
CA GLN A 127 8.69 11.77 6.49
C GLN A 127 10.19 11.51 6.67
N ALA A 128 11.03 11.95 5.73
CA ALA A 128 12.48 11.86 5.86
C ALA A 128 13.00 12.74 7.01
N ALA A 129 12.41 13.91 7.25
CA ALA A 129 12.75 14.76 8.38
C ALA A 129 12.35 14.14 9.72
N GLU A 130 11.14 13.62 9.82
CA GLU A 130 10.65 12.91 11.01
C GLU A 130 11.49 11.66 11.32
N ALA A 131 11.93 10.94 10.29
CA ALA A 131 12.81 9.79 10.43
C ALA A 131 14.26 10.16 10.79
N GLY A 132 14.64 11.44 10.77
CA GLY A 132 16.03 11.89 10.98
C GLY A 132 16.97 11.64 9.80
N PHE A 133 16.42 11.43 8.60
CA PHE A 133 17.17 11.12 7.38
C PHE A 133 17.22 12.25 6.35
N ALA A 134 16.57 13.41 6.57
CA ALA A 134 16.48 14.48 5.57
C ALA A 134 17.82 14.87 4.90
N GLY A 135 18.95 14.83 5.63
CA GLY A 135 20.28 15.13 5.09
C GLY A 135 20.83 14.13 4.08
N PHE A 136 20.19 12.98 3.88
CA PHE A 136 20.56 11.96 2.89
C PHE A 136 19.75 12.06 1.59
N PHE A 137 18.80 12.99 1.49
CA PHE A 137 17.83 13.04 0.41
C PHE A 137 17.91 14.36 -0.38
N ARG A 138 17.66 14.26 -1.69
CA ARG A 138 17.39 15.40 -2.57
C ARG A 138 16.08 15.13 -3.31
N PHE A 139 15.14 16.07 -3.21
CA PHE A 139 13.81 15.93 -3.84
C PHE A 139 13.78 16.79 -5.10
N THR A 140 13.48 16.17 -6.25
CA THR A 140 13.48 16.82 -7.55
C THR A 140 12.12 16.58 -8.23
N GLU A 141 11.36 17.65 -8.44
CA GLU A 141 10.17 17.60 -9.30
C GLU A 141 10.61 17.50 -10.76
N ALA A 142 10.30 16.39 -11.42
CA ALA A 142 10.52 16.25 -12.85
C ALA A 142 9.60 15.23 -13.49
N ASP A 143 9.26 15.50 -14.74
CA ASP A 143 8.68 14.52 -15.64
C ASP A 143 9.80 13.62 -16.19
N PHE A 144 9.83 12.37 -15.74
CA PHE A 144 10.83 11.38 -16.16
C PHE A 144 10.75 11.03 -17.66
N ASN A 145 9.68 11.34 -18.39
CA ASN A 145 9.64 11.22 -19.85
C ASN A 145 10.53 12.25 -20.57
N HIS A 146 10.84 13.37 -19.89
CA HIS A 146 11.65 14.46 -20.41
C HIS A 146 12.93 14.71 -19.60
N TRP A 147 13.11 13.97 -18.51
CA TRP A 147 14.25 14.11 -17.61
C TRP A 147 15.59 13.88 -18.32
N ARG A 148 16.59 14.63 -17.87
CA ARG A 148 18.00 14.51 -18.27
C ARG A 148 18.85 14.58 -17.01
N ALA A 149 19.78 13.64 -16.88
CA ALA A 149 20.74 13.58 -15.80
C ALA A 149 21.75 14.74 -15.89
N ASP A 150 21.90 15.48 -14.80
CA ASP A 150 22.90 16.54 -14.64
C ASP A 150 24.25 16.00 -14.11
N ARG A 151 24.30 14.71 -13.74
CA ARG A 151 25.45 14.05 -13.10
C ARG A 151 25.50 12.56 -13.43
N GLN A 152 26.56 11.89 -12.94
CA GLN A 152 26.62 10.44 -12.91
C GLN A 152 26.09 9.88 -11.60
N TYR A 153 25.46 8.71 -11.67
CA TYR A 153 24.90 7.98 -10.53
C TYR A 153 25.65 6.67 -10.30
N THR A 154 25.80 6.32 -9.02
CA THR A 154 26.32 5.03 -8.58
C THR A 154 25.36 3.91 -8.91
N ALA A 155 24.08 4.14 -8.67
CA ALA A 155 23.01 3.24 -9.06
C ALA A 155 21.72 4.03 -9.31
N VAL A 156 20.86 3.46 -10.13
CA VAL A 156 19.52 3.97 -10.40
C VAL A 156 18.51 2.92 -9.94
N VAL A 157 17.42 3.37 -9.33
CA VAL A 157 16.29 2.54 -8.91
C VAL A 157 15.03 3.01 -9.64
N ALA A 158 14.22 2.07 -10.09
CA ALA A 158 12.84 2.32 -10.52
C ALA A 158 11.94 1.25 -9.91
N ASN A 159 11.09 1.64 -8.96
CA ASN A 159 10.20 0.74 -8.25
C ASN A 159 8.75 1.01 -8.67
N GLN A 160 8.15 0.09 -9.42
CA GLN A 160 6.77 0.20 -9.89
C GLN A 160 6.51 1.55 -10.60
N ALA A 161 7.44 1.97 -11.44
CA ALA A 161 7.45 3.30 -12.07
C ALA A 161 7.56 3.21 -13.60
N LEU A 162 8.25 2.20 -14.13
CA LEU A 162 8.54 2.10 -15.57
C LEU A 162 7.28 1.91 -16.40
N HIS A 163 6.27 1.22 -15.87
CA HIS A 163 4.99 1.04 -16.55
C HIS A 163 4.15 2.32 -16.71
N HIS A 164 4.55 3.43 -16.09
CA HIS A 164 3.97 4.77 -16.29
C HIS A 164 4.70 5.60 -17.36
N VAL A 165 5.79 5.07 -17.94
CA VAL A 165 6.66 5.83 -18.84
C VAL A 165 6.23 5.63 -20.31
N VAL A 166 5.98 6.74 -21.00
CA VAL A 166 5.74 6.74 -22.45
C VAL A 166 7.05 6.73 -23.21
N ALA A 167 8.03 7.53 -22.79
CA ALA A 167 9.31 7.70 -23.47
C ALA A 167 10.39 6.72 -22.97
N LEU A 168 10.05 5.42 -22.89
CA LEU A 168 10.93 4.37 -22.34
C LEU A 168 12.33 4.36 -22.98
N GLU A 169 12.42 4.49 -24.30
CA GLU A 169 13.71 4.52 -25.01
C GLU A 169 14.59 5.67 -24.51
N ALA A 170 14.02 6.87 -24.41
CA ALA A 170 14.76 8.06 -23.98
C ALA A 170 15.16 7.96 -22.51
N LEU A 171 14.27 7.44 -21.65
CA LEU A 171 14.59 7.22 -20.24
C LEU A 171 15.72 6.22 -20.08
N PHE A 172 15.65 5.05 -20.73
CA PHE A 172 16.66 4.01 -20.61
C PHE A 172 18.01 4.40 -21.21
N ASP A 173 18.02 5.13 -22.34
CA ASP A 173 19.24 5.71 -22.90
C ASP A 173 19.90 6.66 -21.89
N GLU A 174 19.10 7.48 -21.22
CA GLU A 174 19.58 8.45 -20.24
C GLU A 174 20.05 7.78 -18.94
N VAL A 175 19.33 6.79 -18.44
CA VAL A 175 19.76 5.95 -17.30
C VAL A 175 21.10 5.31 -17.63
N LYS A 176 21.24 4.65 -18.79
CA LYS A 176 22.49 4.03 -19.21
C LYS A 176 23.63 5.04 -19.30
N ARG A 177 23.39 6.22 -19.86
CA ARG A 177 24.37 7.31 -20.00
C ARG A 177 24.82 7.87 -18.65
N SER A 178 23.90 7.94 -17.68
CA SER A 178 24.12 8.53 -16.36
C SER A 178 24.77 7.56 -15.37
N LEU A 179 24.76 6.25 -15.62
CA LEU A 179 25.46 5.29 -14.78
C LEU A 179 26.98 5.46 -14.90
N ARG A 180 27.66 5.46 -13.76
CA ARG A 180 29.13 5.35 -13.72
C ARG A 180 29.59 3.94 -14.13
N PRO A 181 30.87 3.75 -14.48
CA PRO A 181 31.46 2.42 -14.61
C PRO A 181 31.30 1.60 -13.33
N GLY A 182 30.84 0.35 -13.45
CA GLY A 182 30.51 -0.51 -12.29
C GLY A 182 29.22 -0.13 -11.54
N GLY A 183 28.45 0.86 -12.02
CA GLY A 183 27.13 1.17 -11.51
C GLY A 183 26.05 0.23 -12.04
N CYS A 184 24.89 0.21 -11.38
CA CYS A 184 23.78 -0.68 -11.74
C CYS A 184 22.43 0.03 -11.82
N PHE A 185 21.52 -0.53 -12.61
CA PHE A 185 20.11 -0.18 -12.65
C PHE A 185 19.31 -1.31 -12.01
N VAL A 186 18.54 -1.01 -10.97
CA VAL A 186 17.77 -1.98 -10.19
C VAL A 186 16.29 -1.65 -10.28
N THR A 187 15.45 -2.66 -10.51
CA THR A 187 14.02 -2.42 -10.67
C THR A 187 13.17 -3.59 -10.20
N SER A 188 11.99 -3.26 -9.64
CA SER A 188 10.86 -4.16 -9.50
C SER A 188 9.69 -3.56 -10.26
N ASP A 189 9.26 -4.17 -11.36
CA ASP A 189 8.28 -3.54 -12.24
C ASP A 189 7.44 -4.55 -13.02
N MET A 190 6.42 -4.02 -13.69
CA MET A 190 5.47 -4.79 -14.48
C MET A 190 5.93 -4.85 -15.94
N ILE A 191 5.95 -6.05 -16.52
CA ILE A 191 6.44 -6.32 -17.89
C ILE A 191 5.38 -7.03 -18.77
N GLY A 192 4.12 -6.96 -18.33
CA GLY A 192 2.98 -7.59 -19.00
C GLY A 192 2.46 -6.81 -20.20
N ARG A 193 1.33 -7.26 -20.77
CA ARG A 193 0.66 -6.55 -21.88
C ARG A 193 0.23 -5.15 -21.44
N ASN A 194 0.21 -4.20 -22.38
CA ASN A 194 -0.23 -2.82 -22.11
C ASN A 194 -1.60 -2.77 -21.42
N GLY A 195 -1.79 -1.76 -20.56
CA GLY A 195 -3.00 -1.57 -19.77
C GLY A 195 -3.23 -2.64 -18.70
N HIS A 196 -2.20 -3.42 -18.34
CA HIS A 196 -2.31 -4.60 -17.49
C HIS A 196 -3.29 -5.67 -18.01
N GLN A 197 -3.53 -5.66 -19.32
CA GLN A 197 -4.39 -6.64 -19.98
C GLN A 197 -3.73 -8.02 -20.02
N ARG A 198 -4.51 -9.03 -20.44
CA ARG A 198 -4.01 -10.40 -20.63
C ARG A 198 -3.82 -10.71 -22.10
N TRP A 199 -2.76 -11.45 -22.42
CA TRP A 199 -2.65 -12.11 -23.73
C TRP A 199 -3.79 -13.15 -23.87
N PRO A 200 -4.25 -13.49 -25.09
CA PRO A 200 -5.41 -14.37 -25.28
C PRO A 200 -5.37 -15.66 -24.46
N GLU A 201 -4.21 -16.34 -24.42
CA GLU A 201 -4.00 -17.56 -23.65
C GLU A 201 -4.16 -17.36 -22.14
N ALA A 202 -3.66 -16.24 -21.60
CA ALA A 202 -3.78 -15.91 -20.18
C ALA A 202 -5.20 -15.44 -19.86
N LEU A 203 -5.86 -14.72 -20.78
CA LEU A 203 -7.25 -14.27 -20.61
C LEU A 203 -8.21 -15.47 -20.56
N ASP A 204 -8.00 -16.46 -21.40
CA ASP A 204 -8.79 -17.70 -21.40
C ASP A 204 -8.60 -18.47 -20.08
N ALA A 205 -7.38 -18.53 -19.54
CA ALA A 205 -7.12 -19.12 -18.25
C ALA A 205 -7.79 -18.35 -17.10
N VAL A 206 -7.69 -17.01 -17.08
CA VAL A 206 -8.39 -16.16 -16.11
C VAL A 206 -9.89 -16.44 -16.15
N ARG A 207 -10.51 -16.45 -17.34
CA ARG A 207 -11.95 -16.72 -17.50
C ARG A 207 -12.34 -18.13 -17.06
N ARG A 208 -11.46 -19.12 -17.22
CA ARG A 208 -11.70 -20.48 -16.71
C ARG A 208 -11.79 -20.48 -15.19
N PHE A 209 -10.81 -19.90 -14.49
CA PHE A 209 -10.83 -19.79 -13.03
C PHE A 209 -11.94 -18.87 -12.53
N TRP A 210 -12.27 -17.81 -13.28
CA TRP A 210 -13.37 -16.89 -12.98
C TRP A 210 -14.70 -17.63 -12.83
N ARG A 211 -14.96 -18.60 -13.71
CA ARG A 211 -16.21 -19.38 -13.70
C ARG A 211 -16.33 -20.31 -12.49
N GLU A 212 -15.23 -20.67 -11.84
CA GLU A 212 -15.22 -21.46 -10.61
C GLU A 212 -15.65 -20.63 -9.40
N LEU A 213 -15.42 -19.31 -9.44
CA LEU A 213 -15.69 -18.42 -8.32
C LEU A 213 -17.20 -18.23 -8.11
N PRO A 214 -17.69 -18.29 -6.86
CA PRO A 214 -19.00 -17.76 -6.52
C PRO A 214 -19.12 -16.27 -6.91
N ILE A 215 -20.35 -15.80 -7.17
CA ILE A 215 -20.59 -14.44 -7.67
C ILE A 215 -20.07 -13.35 -6.71
N GLU A 216 -20.07 -13.62 -5.41
CA GLU A 216 -19.56 -12.74 -4.35
C GLU A 216 -18.06 -12.42 -4.48
N TYR A 217 -17.24 -13.33 -5.04
CA TYR A 217 -15.81 -13.08 -5.29
C TYR A 217 -15.58 -12.23 -6.55
N ARG A 218 -16.58 -12.12 -7.42
CA ARG A 218 -16.52 -11.42 -8.71
C ARG A 218 -16.94 -9.94 -8.60
N TYR A 219 -16.94 -9.39 -7.38
CA TYR A 219 -17.23 -7.98 -7.14
C TYR A 219 -16.01 -7.11 -7.41
N ASN A 220 -16.08 -6.24 -8.42
CA ASN A 220 -15.03 -5.30 -8.74
C ASN A 220 -15.08 -4.10 -7.78
N ARG A 221 -14.13 -4.03 -6.85
CA ARG A 221 -14.07 -2.98 -5.81
C ARG A 221 -13.79 -1.58 -6.36
N VAL A 222 -13.20 -1.47 -7.56
CA VAL A 222 -12.85 -0.18 -8.15
C VAL A 222 -14.03 0.41 -8.92
N PHE A 223 -14.79 -0.43 -9.64
CA PHE A 223 -15.95 0.03 -10.41
C PHE A 223 -17.30 -0.19 -9.71
N ASP A 224 -17.29 -0.71 -8.49
CA ASP A 224 -18.47 -0.94 -7.65
C ASP A 224 -19.57 -1.75 -8.36
N ARG A 225 -19.18 -2.87 -8.99
CA ARG A 225 -20.09 -3.72 -9.77
C ARG A 225 -19.70 -5.20 -9.72
N TYR A 226 -20.68 -6.07 -9.95
CA TYR A 226 -20.42 -7.49 -10.22
C TYR A 226 -20.04 -7.73 -11.68
N GLU A 227 -19.10 -8.65 -11.90
CA GLU A 227 -18.68 -9.08 -13.24
C GLU A 227 -18.98 -10.57 -13.43
N GLU A 228 -20.06 -10.87 -14.16
CA GLU A 228 -20.44 -12.26 -14.48
C GLU A 228 -19.30 -12.98 -15.22
N ASP A 229 -18.72 -12.30 -16.22
CA ASP A 229 -17.49 -12.68 -16.90
C ASP A 229 -16.39 -11.66 -16.60
N TYR A 230 -15.14 -12.11 -16.53
CA TYR A 230 -13.99 -11.22 -16.35
C TYR A 230 -13.84 -10.25 -17.52
N ILE A 231 -13.79 -8.95 -17.20
CA ILE A 231 -13.59 -7.86 -18.16
C ILE A 231 -12.11 -7.44 -18.17
N ASP A 232 -11.44 -7.68 -19.29
CA ASP A 232 -10.01 -7.34 -19.50
C ASP A 232 -9.82 -5.85 -19.80
N TYR A 233 -10.06 -5.02 -18.79
CA TYR A 233 -10.02 -3.56 -18.88
C TYR A 233 -8.60 -3.05 -19.18
N ASP A 234 -8.50 -2.13 -20.14
CA ASP A 234 -7.26 -1.45 -20.49
C ASP A 234 -7.04 -0.22 -19.60
N CYS A 235 -6.17 -0.36 -18.60
CA CYS A 235 -5.84 0.74 -17.68
C CYS A 235 -5.13 1.92 -18.37
N SER A 236 -4.53 1.71 -19.55
CA SER A 236 -3.75 2.73 -20.25
C SER A 236 -4.59 3.70 -21.08
N ALA A 237 -5.86 3.33 -21.34
CA ALA A 237 -6.78 4.13 -22.12
C ALA A 237 -6.99 5.53 -21.54
N GLU A 238 -6.99 5.65 -20.20
CA GLU A 238 -7.33 6.89 -19.50
C GLU A 238 -6.20 7.47 -18.62
N GLY A 239 -5.00 6.89 -18.66
CA GLY A 239 -3.88 7.27 -17.80
C GLY A 239 -2.54 6.70 -18.28
N PHE A 240 -1.55 6.66 -17.39
CA PHE A 240 -0.23 6.08 -17.66
C PHE A 240 -0.08 4.64 -17.17
N GLU A 241 -1.02 4.15 -16.36
CA GLU A 241 -1.01 2.80 -15.80
C GLU A 241 -0.87 1.71 -16.88
N GLY A 242 0.33 1.14 -17.00
CA GLY A 242 0.64 0.10 -17.98
C GLY A 242 0.73 0.60 -19.43
N ILE A 243 0.94 1.90 -19.66
CA ILE A 243 0.89 2.54 -21.00
C ILE A 243 1.77 1.86 -22.05
N ARG A 244 2.94 1.37 -21.62
CA ARG A 244 3.90 0.64 -22.46
C ARG A 244 4.56 -0.52 -21.72
N ALA A 245 3.83 -1.17 -20.80
CA ALA A 245 4.36 -2.24 -19.96
C ALA A 245 5.01 -3.37 -20.80
N GLN A 246 4.45 -3.68 -21.97
CA GLN A 246 4.92 -4.78 -22.82
C GLN A 246 6.27 -4.49 -23.50
N ASP A 247 6.64 -3.21 -23.58
CA ASP A 247 7.87 -2.75 -24.24
C ASP A 247 9.05 -2.68 -23.25
N ILE A 248 8.80 -2.70 -21.93
CA ILE A 248 9.84 -2.52 -20.91
C ILE A 248 10.94 -3.57 -21.04
N LEU A 249 10.61 -4.85 -20.96
CA LEU A 249 11.62 -5.91 -20.99
C LEU A 249 12.40 -5.96 -22.32
N PRO A 250 11.76 -5.88 -23.51
CA PRO A 250 12.48 -5.76 -24.78
C PRO A 250 13.44 -4.57 -24.83
N LEU A 251 13.01 -3.38 -24.40
CA LEU A 251 13.84 -2.18 -24.47
C LEU A 251 15.00 -2.20 -23.46
N LEU A 252 14.82 -2.85 -22.31
CA LEU A 252 15.90 -3.11 -21.36
C LEU A 252 16.94 -4.07 -21.95
N LEU A 253 16.50 -5.16 -22.60
CA LEU A 253 17.38 -6.12 -23.28
C LEU A 253 18.24 -5.49 -24.39
N GLU A 254 17.73 -4.47 -25.07
CA GLU A 254 18.48 -3.73 -26.09
C GLU A 254 19.61 -2.87 -25.49
N ARG A 255 19.50 -2.47 -24.22
CA ARG A 255 20.32 -1.41 -23.62
C ARG A 255 21.21 -1.90 -22.50
N PHE A 256 20.79 -2.89 -21.74
CA PHE A 256 21.50 -3.33 -20.54
C PHE A 256 21.81 -4.81 -20.60
N ASP A 257 22.86 -5.19 -19.88
CA ASP A 257 23.12 -6.57 -19.56
C ASP A 257 22.51 -6.94 -18.21
N PHE A 258 21.94 -8.13 -18.08
CA PHE A 258 21.18 -8.53 -16.89
C PHE A 258 22.06 -9.33 -15.94
N HIS A 259 22.36 -8.76 -14.77
CA HIS A 259 23.03 -9.46 -13.69
C HIS A 259 22.07 -10.38 -12.93
N LEU A 260 20.86 -9.90 -12.60
CA LEU A 260 19.81 -10.66 -11.91
C LEU A 260 18.50 -10.51 -12.67
N PHE A 261 17.75 -11.60 -12.80
CA PHE A 261 16.38 -11.58 -13.32
C PHE A 261 15.51 -12.63 -12.64
N ILE A 262 14.43 -12.16 -12.01
CA ILE A 262 13.39 -12.99 -11.40
C ILE A 262 12.06 -12.52 -11.96
N ALA A 263 11.34 -13.35 -12.70
CA ALA A 263 10.06 -12.95 -13.29
C ALA A 263 8.93 -13.89 -12.90
N PHE A 264 7.77 -13.35 -12.52
CA PHE A 264 6.70 -14.14 -11.92
C PHE A 264 5.33 -13.49 -12.16
N GLY A 265 4.27 -14.25 -11.85
CA GLY A 265 2.90 -13.80 -11.86
C GLY A 265 2.34 -13.46 -13.24
N ASN A 266 1.14 -13.95 -13.55
CA ASN A 266 0.34 -13.52 -14.68
C ASN A 266 -1.15 -13.68 -14.33
N VAL A 267 -1.70 -14.89 -14.46
CA VAL A 267 -3.09 -15.21 -14.18
C VAL A 267 -3.43 -14.95 -12.71
N VAL A 268 -2.54 -15.34 -11.78
CA VAL A 268 -2.78 -15.20 -10.34
C VAL A 268 -2.98 -13.75 -9.92
N ASN A 269 -2.31 -12.80 -10.58
CA ASN A 269 -2.34 -11.38 -10.22
C ASN A 269 -3.75 -10.79 -10.27
N VAL A 270 -4.64 -11.30 -11.13
CA VAL A 270 -6.05 -10.86 -11.20
C VAL A 270 -6.79 -11.11 -9.90
N PHE A 271 -6.45 -12.19 -9.18
CA PHE A 271 -7.12 -12.60 -7.95
C PHE A 271 -6.44 -12.04 -6.69
N LEU A 272 -5.34 -11.30 -6.84
CA LEU A 272 -4.57 -10.74 -5.74
C LEU A 272 -4.60 -9.20 -5.69
N ASP A 273 -5.06 -8.57 -6.77
CA ASP A 273 -5.05 -7.11 -6.90
C ASP A 273 -6.10 -6.41 -6.02
N ARG A 274 -6.07 -5.07 -6.03
CA ARG A 274 -7.00 -4.25 -5.25
C ARG A 274 -8.45 -4.33 -5.74
N ARG A 275 -8.70 -4.82 -6.96
CA ARG A 275 -10.05 -4.95 -7.54
C ARG A 275 -10.76 -6.18 -6.99
N PHE A 276 -10.08 -7.32 -6.93
CA PHE A 276 -10.70 -8.60 -6.59
C PHE A 276 -10.06 -9.32 -5.41
N GLY A 277 -8.78 -9.10 -5.12
CA GLY A 277 -8.08 -9.75 -3.99
C GLY A 277 -8.69 -9.43 -2.63
N VAL A 278 -9.33 -8.28 -2.49
CA VAL A 278 -10.06 -7.87 -1.26
C VAL A 278 -11.24 -8.81 -0.95
N ASN A 279 -11.74 -9.55 -1.95
CA ASN A 279 -12.84 -10.48 -1.76
C ASN A 279 -12.40 -11.83 -1.19
N PHE A 280 -11.09 -12.08 -1.09
CA PHE A 280 -10.53 -13.32 -0.54
C PHE A 280 -10.03 -13.12 0.89
N ASP A 281 -10.33 -14.07 1.76
CA ASP A 281 -9.83 -14.15 3.13
C ASP A 281 -8.57 -15.02 3.20
N ALA A 282 -7.42 -14.39 3.50
CA ALA A 282 -6.14 -15.06 3.67
C ALA A 282 -6.11 -16.11 4.80
N LYS A 283 -7.12 -16.15 5.67
CA LYS A 283 -7.26 -17.16 6.74
C LYS A 283 -8.19 -18.31 6.36
N ALA A 284 -8.96 -18.18 5.29
CA ALA A 284 -9.88 -19.21 4.84
C ALA A 284 -9.15 -20.29 4.03
N ASP A 285 -9.38 -21.55 4.37
CA ASP A 285 -8.72 -22.69 3.71
C ASP A 285 -9.12 -22.82 2.25
N TRP A 286 -10.38 -22.52 1.91
CA TRP A 286 -10.87 -22.58 0.53
C TRP A 286 -10.19 -21.53 -0.35
N ASP A 287 -10.11 -20.29 0.13
CA ASP A 287 -9.52 -19.14 -0.57
C ASP A 287 -8.04 -19.37 -0.84
N ARG A 288 -7.29 -19.80 0.20
CA ARG A 288 -5.89 -20.20 0.04
C ARG A 288 -5.73 -21.32 -0.97
N ALA A 289 -6.52 -22.39 -0.85
CA ALA A 289 -6.47 -23.50 -1.79
C ALA A 289 -6.85 -23.10 -3.23
N PHE A 290 -7.72 -22.09 -3.42
CA PHE A 290 -8.01 -21.54 -4.74
C PHE A 290 -6.80 -20.79 -5.29
N ILE A 291 -6.23 -19.88 -4.51
CA ILE A 291 -5.05 -19.09 -4.91
C ILE A 291 -3.85 -20.00 -5.21
N ASP A 292 -3.61 -21.02 -4.39
CA ASP A 292 -2.53 -22.00 -4.59
C ASP A 292 -2.71 -22.75 -5.92
N ARG A 293 -3.95 -23.17 -6.26
CA ARG A 293 -4.24 -23.83 -7.55
C ARG A 293 -4.02 -22.90 -8.75
N VAL A 294 -4.43 -21.63 -8.63
CA VAL A 294 -4.22 -20.65 -9.69
C VAL A 294 -2.72 -20.38 -9.86
N HIS A 295 -1.99 -20.22 -8.75
CA HIS A 295 -0.54 -20.05 -8.77
C HIS A 295 0.17 -21.24 -9.41
N ASP A 296 -0.16 -22.48 -9.03
CA ASP A 296 0.45 -23.68 -9.60
C ASP A 296 0.26 -23.76 -11.12
N PHE A 297 -0.93 -23.40 -11.61
CA PHE A 297 -1.18 -23.30 -13.05
C PHE A 297 -0.33 -22.21 -13.70
N ASP A 298 -0.35 -21.01 -13.11
CA ASP A 298 0.35 -19.83 -13.61
C ASP A 298 1.87 -20.06 -13.69
N GLU A 299 2.45 -20.62 -12.64
CA GLU A 299 3.85 -21.03 -12.53
C GLU A 299 4.22 -22.04 -13.63
N GLN A 300 3.42 -23.10 -13.82
CA GLN A 300 3.69 -24.11 -14.85
C GLN A 300 3.59 -23.55 -16.28
N ALA A 301 2.61 -22.68 -16.53
CA ALA A 301 2.42 -22.05 -17.83
C ALA A 301 3.59 -21.10 -18.17
N ILE A 302 4.08 -20.35 -17.19
CA ILE A 302 5.26 -19.48 -17.35
C ILE A 302 6.52 -20.33 -17.60
N LEU A 303 6.77 -21.36 -16.78
CA LEU A 303 7.98 -22.18 -16.88
C LEU A 303 8.05 -22.99 -18.18
N SER A 304 6.91 -23.40 -18.73
CA SER A 304 6.85 -24.09 -20.03
C SER A 304 6.95 -23.15 -21.23
N GLY A 305 6.89 -21.83 -21.01
CA GLY A 305 6.85 -20.83 -22.07
C GLY A 305 5.50 -20.71 -22.78
N GLU A 306 4.44 -21.34 -22.26
CA GLU A 306 3.06 -21.17 -22.74
C GLU A 306 2.56 -19.75 -22.44
N MET A 307 2.98 -19.16 -21.31
CA MET A 307 2.66 -17.79 -20.92
C MET A 307 3.92 -17.00 -20.60
N THR A 308 3.84 -15.68 -20.77
CA THR A 308 4.88 -14.75 -20.32
C THR A 308 4.57 -14.25 -18.92
N PRO A 309 5.58 -14.01 -18.06
CA PRO A 309 5.38 -13.39 -16.76
C PRO A 309 4.99 -11.92 -16.92
N THR A 310 4.42 -11.33 -15.86
CA THR A 310 3.96 -9.94 -15.86
C THR A 310 4.62 -9.07 -14.80
N GLN A 311 5.40 -9.65 -13.89
CA GLN A 311 6.20 -8.94 -12.89
C GLN A 311 7.68 -9.36 -13.01
N MET A 312 8.58 -8.47 -12.62
CA MET A 312 10.00 -8.79 -12.48
C MET A 312 10.67 -8.14 -11.27
N PHE A 313 11.76 -8.77 -10.80
CA PHE A 313 12.90 -8.13 -10.15
C PHE A 313 14.09 -8.23 -11.10
N ALA A 314 14.79 -7.13 -11.32
CA ALA A 314 15.96 -7.11 -12.18
C ALA A 314 17.09 -6.22 -11.64
N VAL A 315 18.33 -6.67 -11.85
CA VAL A 315 19.54 -5.89 -11.66
C VAL A 315 20.31 -5.92 -12.97
N MET A 316 20.65 -4.76 -13.48
CA MET A 316 21.21 -4.57 -14.80
C MET A 316 22.43 -3.66 -14.75
N THR A 317 23.34 -3.82 -15.71
CA THR A 317 24.51 -2.96 -15.86
C THR A 317 24.59 -2.40 -17.28
N ALA A 318 25.22 -1.23 -17.42
CA ALA A 318 25.45 -0.62 -18.73
C ALA A 318 26.51 -1.38 -19.56
N GLU A 319 27.44 -2.02 -18.86
CA GLU A 319 28.52 -2.86 -19.38
C GLU A 319 28.16 -4.35 -19.20
N SER A 320 28.89 -5.24 -19.88
CA SER A 320 28.65 -6.68 -19.75
C SER A 320 28.93 -7.19 -18.34
N CYS A 321 28.01 -8.01 -17.84
CA CYS A 321 28.13 -8.72 -16.58
C CYS A 321 29.09 -9.90 -16.73
N ALA A 322 29.88 -10.17 -15.69
CA ALA A 322 30.64 -11.43 -15.63
C ALA A 322 29.76 -12.63 -15.26
N GLU A 323 28.63 -12.38 -14.56
CA GLU A 323 27.73 -13.40 -14.04
C GLU A 323 26.26 -13.02 -14.27
N HIS A 324 25.44 -14.02 -14.59
CA HIS A 324 24.00 -13.91 -14.81
C HIS A 324 23.24 -14.85 -13.86
N HIS A 325 22.29 -14.28 -13.11
CA HIS A 325 21.53 -14.96 -12.08
C HIS A 325 20.05 -14.96 -12.44
N PHE A 326 19.54 -16.05 -13.01
CA PHE A 326 18.17 -16.14 -13.53
C PHE A 326 17.34 -17.18 -12.78
N SER A 327 16.18 -16.76 -12.26
CA SER A 327 15.28 -17.63 -11.47
C SER A 327 14.62 -18.69 -12.32
N ARG A 328 14.62 -19.94 -11.82
CA ARG A 328 13.91 -21.10 -12.39
C ARG A 328 14.22 -21.35 -13.88
N GLY A 329 15.41 -20.94 -14.35
CA GLY A 329 15.82 -21.07 -15.75
C GLY A 329 15.17 -20.07 -16.72
N LEU A 330 14.40 -19.10 -16.22
CA LEU A 330 13.77 -18.06 -17.01
C LEU A 330 14.77 -16.96 -17.35
N THR A 331 15.25 -16.96 -18.59
CA THR A 331 16.05 -15.85 -19.11
C THR A 331 15.16 -14.63 -19.43
N PRO A 332 15.67 -13.40 -19.35
CA PRO A 332 14.96 -12.22 -19.83
C PRO A 332 14.42 -12.40 -21.27
N GLN A 333 15.22 -12.97 -22.17
CA GLN A 333 14.86 -13.19 -23.57
C GLN A 333 13.71 -14.20 -23.72
N SER A 334 13.67 -15.26 -22.91
CA SER A 334 12.57 -16.23 -22.93
C SER A 334 11.25 -15.67 -22.39
N CYS A 335 11.31 -14.60 -21.59
CA CYS A 335 10.13 -13.96 -21.02
C CYS A 335 9.53 -12.86 -21.91
N VAL A 336 10.16 -12.54 -23.05
CA VAL A 336 9.59 -11.63 -24.05
C VAL A 336 8.52 -12.35 -24.85
N ARG A 337 7.36 -11.71 -25.03
CA ARG A 337 6.30 -12.22 -25.92
C ARG A 337 6.84 -12.38 -27.34
N LYS A 338 6.82 -13.61 -27.84
CA LYS A 338 7.08 -13.90 -29.26
C LYS A 338 5.88 -13.44 -30.09
N ALA A 339 6.10 -12.73 -31.19
CA ALA A 339 5.04 -12.40 -32.13
C ALA A 339 4.33 -13.69 -32.57
N ASP A 340 2.99 -13.65 -32.71
CA ASP A 340 2.10 -14.80 -32.85
C ASP A 340 2.52 -15.82 -33.93
N SER A 341 3.50 -16.67 -33.61
CA SER A 341 3.65 -17.97 -34.24
C SER A 341 2.65 -18.87 -33.55
N ASN A 342 1.38 -18.76 -33.96
CA ASN A 342 0.28 -19.57 -33.47
C ASN A 342 0.66 -21.06 -33.61
N PRO A 343 1.09 -21.78 -32.56
CA PRO A 343 1.48 -23.17 -32.73
C PRO A 343 0.18 -23.96 -32.68
N THR A 344 -0.32 -24.35 -33.85
CA THR A 344 -1.35 -25.40 -33.93
C THR A 344 -0.88 -26.57 -33.07
N ALA A 345 -1.78 -27.13 -32.26
CA ALA A 345 -1.55 -28.24 -31.32
C ALA A 345 -1.00 -29.55 -31.94
N GLN A 346 -0.61 -29.52 -33.21
CA GLN A 346 -0.06 -30.60 -34.00
C GLN A 346 1.48 -30.56 -34.12
N ASP A 347 2.15 -29.53 -33.58
CA ASP A 347 3.62 -29.38 -33.64
C ASP A 347 4.31 -29.42 -32.26
N ARG A 348 3.74 -30.19 -31.32
CA ARG A 348 4.37 -30.41 -30.01
C ARG A 348 5.53 -31.41 -30.16
N GLY A 349 6.73 -30.88 -30.42
CA GLY A 349 8.00 -31.62 -30.43
C GLY A 349 8.33 -32.22 -29.05
N LEU A 350 9.16 -33.27 -29.00
CA LEU A 350 9.69 -33.84 -27.75
C LEU A 350 10.15 -32.70 -26.81
N SER A 351 9.85 -32.77 -25.52
CA SER A 351 10.29 -31.77 -24.54
C SER A 351 10.60 -32.41 -23.19
N ILE A 352 11.47 -31.75 -22.41
CA ILE A 352 11.84 -32.16 -21.06
C ILE A 352 10.79 -31.57 -20.10
N ALA A 353 10.10 -32.42 -19.35
CA ALA A 353 9.04 -32.05 -18.41
C ALA A 353 9.58 -31.64 -17.04
N THR A 354 10.80 -32.06 -16.71
CA THR A 354 11.47 -31.63 -15.48
C THR A 354 11.84 -30.16 -15.58
N SER A 355 11.17 -29.32 -14.80
CA SER A 355 11.36 -27.85 -14.85
C SER A 355 12.53 -27.34 -14.00
N SER A 356 12.97 -28.11 -13.01
CA SER A 356 14.04 -27.74 -12.09
C SER A 356 14.82 -28.95 -11.60
N ILE A 357 16.10 -28.74 -11.32
CA ILE A 357 16.96 -29.73 -10.66
C ILE A 357 16.95 -29.45 -9.15
N ARG A 358 16.52 -30.43 -8.35
CA ARG A 358 16.25 -30.28 -6.92
C ARG A 358 17.21 -31.11 -6.06
N PRO A 359 17.73 -30.56 -4.96
CA PRO A 359 18.61 -31.28 -4.07
C PRO A 359 17.83 -32.34 -3.28
N THR A 360 18.55 -33.37 -2.84
CA THR A 360 18.01 -34.47 -2.03
C THR A 360 18.22 -34.29 -0.54
N THR A 361 18.98 -33.28 -0.13
CA THR A 361 19.24 -32.93 1.27
C THR A 361 18.98 -31.45 1.51
N LYS A 362 18.64 -31.09 2.76
CA LYS A 362 18.42 -29.69 3.18
C LYS A 362 19.64 -28.78 3.03
N THR A 363 20.85 -29.34 2.97
CA THR A 363 22.10 -28.59 2.73
C THR A 363 22.29 -28.18 1.26
N GLY A 364 21.38 -28.58 0.35
CA GLY A 364 21.30 -28.03 -1.01
C GLY A 364 22.36 -28.48 -2.01
N THR A 365 23.45 -29.13 -1.59
CA THR A 365 24.57 -29.42 -2.51
C THR A 365 24.48 -30.78 -3.22
N ARG A 366 23.70 -31.74 -2.71
CA ARG A 366 23.63 -33.12 -3.22
C ARG A 366 22.35 -33.41 -3.99
N TYR A 367 22.47 -33.91 -5.21
CA TYR A 367 21.38 -34.10 -6.16
C TYR A 367 21.22 -35.57 -6.56
N ARG A 368 19.97 -36.01 -6.63
CA ARG A 368 19.57 -37.30 -7.23
C ARG A 368 18.12 -37.17 -7.70
N GLN A 369 17.93 -36.96 -9.00
CA GLN A 369 16.62 -36.70 -9.58
C GLN A 369 16.43 -37.49 -10.86
N GLN A 370 15.26 -38.11 -10.97
CA GLN A 370 14.80 -38.72 -12.20
C GLN A 370 14.22 -37.63 -13.10
N LEU A 371 14.82 -37.44 -14.27
CA LEU A 371 14.31 -36.53 -15.30
C LEU A 371 13.17 -37.20 -16.06
N GLU A 372 12.22 -36.37 -16.46
CA GLU A 372 11.02 -36.74 -17.17
C GLU A 372 10.92 -35.95 -18.47
N ALA A 373 10.50 -36.62 -19.54
CA ALA A 373 10.20 -36.00 -20.81
C ALA A 373 8.74 -36.28 -21.17
N VAL A 374 8.13 -35.34 -21.87
CA VAL A 374 6.77 -35.45 -22.39
C VAL A 374 6.80 -35.34 -23.91
N GLN A 375 5.78 -35.92 -24.54
CA GLN A 375 5.66 -36.02 -26.00
C GLN A 375 6.77 -36.88 -26.63
N GLY A 376 6.74 -37.12 -27.94
CA GLY A 376 7.66 -38.06 -28.61
C GLY A 376 7.39 -39.55 -28.32
N LEU A 377 8.14 -40.44 -28.99
CA LEU A 377 7.97 -41.89 -28.90
C LEU A 377 8.97 -42.53 -27.91
N ARG A 378 8.48 -43.29 -26.93
CA ARG A 378 9.35 -44.01 -25.96
C ARG A 378 10.09 -45.19 -26.62
N PRO A 379 11.25 -45.63 -26.12
CA PRO A 379 11.97 -45.13 -24.95
C PRO A 379 12.73 -43.81 -25.20
N TYR A 380 12.83 -42.99 -24.16
CA TYR A 380 13.69 -41.82 -24.16
C TYR A 380 15.14 -42.20 -23.83
N ARG A 381 16.09 -41.53 -24.47
CA ARG A 381 17.52 -41.64 -24.17
C ARG A 381 18.05 -40.26 -23.76
N TRP A 382 18.63 -40.20 -22.58
CA TRP A 382 19.17 -38.97 -22.00
C TRP A 382 20.67 -38.89 -22.18
N SER A 383 21.19 -37.69 -22.45
CA SER A 383 22.63 -37.42 -22.57
C SER A 383 22.99 -36.07 -21.97
N PRO A 384 24.13 -35.98 -21.26
CA PRO A 384 24.65 -34.70 -20.82
C PRO A 384 25.35 -34.00 -21.99
N GLU A 385 25.00 -32.74 -22.25
CA GLU A 385 25.76 -31.87 -23.16
C GLU A 385 26.85 -31.13 -22.37
N ASP A 386 26.48 -30.59 -21.19
CA ASP A 386 27.41 -29.97 -20.24
C ASP A 386 26.97 -30.25 -18.80
N LEU A 387 27.87 -30.77 -17.97
CA LEU A 387 27.63 -31.04 -16.56
C LEU A 387 28.80 -30.53 -15.70
N PRO A 388 28.49 -29.87 -14.57
CA PRO A 388 29.47 -29.50 -13.57
C PRO A 388 30.25 -30.71 -13.03
N SER A 389 31.51 -30.47 -12.63
CA SER A 389 32.34 -31.50 -12.01
C SER A 389 31.64 -32.11 -10.79
N GLY A 390 31.53 -33.43 -10.77
CA GLY A 390 30.84 -34.18 -9.70
C GLY A 390 29.42 -34.65 -10.04
N PHE A 391 28.89 -34.31 -11.21
CA PHE A 391 27.60 -34.80 -11.71
C PHE A 391 27.73 -35.92 -12.75
N THR A 392 26.75 -36.81 -12.76
CA THR A 392 26.56 -37.87 -13.76
C THR A 392 25.10 -37.96 -14.16
N LEU A 393 24.83 -38.25 -15.44
CA LEU A 393 23.49 -38.50 -15.96
C LEU A 393 23.43 -39.90 -16.59
N SER A 394 22.51 -40.73 -16.11
CA SER A 394 22.28 -42.05 -16.71
C SER A 394 21.49 -41.94 -18.03
N PRO A 395 21.62 -42.91 -18.95
CA PRO A 395 20.81 -42.94 -20.18
C PRO A 395 19.30 -43.04 -19.94
N SER A 396 18.89 -43.48 -18.75
CA SER A 396 17.48 -43.55 -18.32
C SER A 396 16.97 -42.25 -17.69
N GLY A 397 17.81 -41.20 -17.60
CA GLY A 397 17.44 -39.90 -17.07
C GLY A 397 17.68 -39.70 -15.58
N LEU A 398 18.46 -40.56 -14.90
CA LEU A 398 18.81 -40.33 -13.50
C LEU A 398 20.02 -39.39 -13.43
N LEU A 399 19.80 -38.14 -13.02
CA LEU A 399 20.85 -37.18 -12.71
C LEU A 399 21.29 -37.36 -11.25
N SER A 400 22.58 -37.50 -11.00
CA SER A 400 23.14 -37.61 -9.64
C SER A 400 24.48 -36.90 -9.49
N GLY A 401 24.72 -36.25 -8.36
CA GLY A 401 25.98 -35.54 -8.13
C GLY A 401 26.00 -34.68 -6.87
N GLU A 402 27.07 -33.92 -6.71
CA GLU A 402 27.21 -32.93 -5.64
C GLU A 402 28.04 -31.73 -6.10
N PHE A 403 27.59 -30.52 -5.78
CA PHE A 403 28.39 -29.30 -5.92
C PHE A 403 29.36 -29.15 -4.76
N ARG A 404 30.64 -28.94 -5.07
CA ARG A 404 31.74 -28.85 -4.08
C ARG A 404 32.18 -27.41 -3.77
N ALA A 405 31.52 -26.42 -4.37
CA ALA A 405 31.77 -25.00 -4.17
C ALA A 405 30.44 -24.24 -4.25
N SER A 406 30.37 -23.08 -3.59
CA SER A 406 29.31 -22.09 -3.82
C SER A 406 29.48 -21.42 -5.18
N GLY A 407 28.39 -20.91 -5.73
CA GLY A 407 28.36 -20.27 -7.04
C GLY A 407 27.19 -20.75 -7.88
N VAL A 408 27.09 -20.21 -9.09
CA VAL A 408 26.07 -20.59 -10.06
C VAL A 408 26.64 -21.65 -11.00
N PHE A 409 25.90 -22.73 -11.15
CA PHE A 409 26.25 -23.83 -12.03
C PHE A 409 25.18 -23.99 -13.10
N THR A 410 25.62 -24.16 -14.34
CA THR A 410 24.74 -24.46 -15.47
C THR A 410 24.83 -25.95 -15.80
N LEU A 411 23.70 -26.60 -16.04
CA LEU A 411 23.62 -27.97 -16.55
C LEU A 411 22.86 -27.94 -17.88
N GLU A 412 23.43 -28.55 -18.91
CA GLU A 412 22.79 -28.69 -20.22
C GLU A 412 22.53 -30.17 -20.50
N ILE A 413 21.26 -30.51 -20.62
CA ILE A 413 20.80 -31.90 -20.69
C ILE A 413 19.93 -32.08 -21.92
N ALA A 414 20.26 -33.09 -22.73
CA ALA A 414 19.51 -33.48 -23.90
C ALA A 414 18.69 -34.76 -23.66
N VAL A 415 17.57 -34.86 -24.37
CA VAL A 415 16.77 -36.08 -24.48
C VAL A 415 16.45 -36.35 -25.95
N SER A 416 16.52 -37.61 -26.37
CA SER A 416 16.06 -38.07 -27.67
C SER A 416 14.96 -39.12 -27.52
N ASP A 417 14.02 -39.16 -28.46
CA ASP A 417 12.98 -40.19 -28.52
C ASP A 417 13.39 -41.36 -29.44
N SER A 418 12.52 -42.34 -29.63
CA SER A 418 12.77 -43.52 -30.46
C SER A 418 12.20 -43.42 -31.89
N SER A 419 11.69 -42.25 -32.27
CA SER A 419 11.05 -42.05 -33.57
C SER A 419 12.06 -42.00 -34.72
N PHE A 420 11.57 -42.11 -35.96
CA PHE A 420 12.37 -41.91 -37.17
C PHE A 420 11.67 -40.88 -38.09
N PRO A 421 12.29 -39.71 -38.36
CA PRO A 421 13.57 -39.26 -37.82
C PRO A 421 13.49 -39.01 -36.31
N THR A 422 14.61 -39.28 -35.62
CA THR A 422 14.69 -39.11 -34.16
C THR A 422 14.49 -37.65 -33.77
N ARG A 423 13.62 -37.41 -32.79
CA ARG A 423 13.40 -36.08 -32.22
C ARG A 423 14.31 -35.89 -31.02
N SER A 424 14.80 -34.68 -30.84
CA SER A 424 15.63 -34.30 -29.69
C SER A 424 15.16 -32.99 -29.07
N ALA A 425 15.41 -32.84 -27.77
CA ALA A 425 15.18 -31.63 -27.02
C ALA A 425 16.35 -31.40 -26.06
N VAL A 426 16.68 -30.15 -25.80
CA VAL A 426 17.74 -29.74 -24.87
C VAL A 426 17.15 -28.77 -23.86
N GLN A 427 17.45 -28.98 -22.58
CA GLN A 427 17.08 -28.08 -21.49
C GLN A 427 18.33 -27.65 -20.75
N ARG A 428 18.44 -26.34 -20.53
CA ARG A 428 19.44 -25.74 -19.66
C ARG A 428 18.83 -25.48 -18.29
N TYR A 429 19.53 -25.89 -17.24
CA TYR A 429 19.18 -25.64 -15.85
C TYR A 429 20.26 -24.78 -15.22
N THR A 430 19.84 -23.81 -14.42
CA THR A 430 20.73 -22.99 -13.60
C THR A 430 20.50 -23.36 -12.14
N VAL A 431 21.56 -23.72 -11.43
CA VAL A 431 21.53 -24.10 -10.03
C VAL A 431 22.48 -23.20 -9.26
N LEU A 432 21.93 -22.37 -8.38
CA LEU A 432 22.71 -21.57 -7.44
C LEU A 432 22.98 -22.40 -6.18
N VAL A 433 24.25 -22.54 -5.82
CA VAL A 433 24.69 -23.05 -4.52
C VAL A 433 25.09 -21.83 -3.70
N PRO A 434 24.29 -21.43 -2.69
CA PRO A 434 24.53 -20.21 -1.92
C PRO A 434 25.92 -20.19 -1.27
N ASP A 435 26.53 -19.00 -1.17
CA ASP A 435 27.79 -18.82 -0.42
C ASP A 435 27.49 -18.79 1.08
N GLU A 436 27.92 -19.83 1.81
CA GLU A 436 27.78 -19.92 3.27
C GLU A 436 28.59 -18.84 4.03
N ARG A 437 29.38 -18.00 3.35
CA ARG A 437 29.99 -16.80 3.95
C ARG A 437 29.01 -15.63 4.09
N LEU A 438 27.86 -15.68 3.44
CA LEU A 438 26.77 -14.69 3.55
C LEU A 438 25.43 -15.35 3.93
N PRO A 439 25.34 -16.09 5.07
CA PRO A 439 24.04 -16.57 5.50
C PRO A 439 23.19 -15.38 5.96
N LEU A 440 21.90 -15.40 5.62
CA LEU A 440 20.89 -14.61 6.34
C LEU A 440 21.12 -14.86 7.83
N ARG A 441 21.36 -13.79 8.58
CA ARG A 441 21.62 -13.89 10.02
C ARG A 441 20.43 -14.58 10.65
N PHE A 442 20.69 -15.56 11.52
CA PHE A 442 19.62 -16.10 12.35
C PHE A 442 19.20 -14.97 13.28
N GLU A 443 17.99 -14.47 13.10
CA GLU A 443 17.51 -13.27 13.81
C GLU A 443 16.01 -13.29 14.01
N ILE A 444 15.58 -12.63 15.08
CA ILE A 444 14.18 -12.49 15.45
C ILE A 444 13.61 -11.33 14.62
N THR A 445 12.62 -11.62 13.77
CA THR A 445 11.97 -10.62 12.89
C THR A 445 10.88 -9.83 13.60
N SER A 446 10.36 -10.33 14.72
CA SER A 446 9.29 -9.65 15.47
C SER A 446 9.76 -8.40 16.23
N GLN A 447 11.06 -8.10 16.27
CA GLN A 447 11.59 -6.92 16.98
C GLN A 447 11.08 -5.58 16.43
N GLU A 448 10.69 -5.54 15.17
CA GLU A 448 10.27 -4.29 14.49
C GLU A 448 8.75 -4.10 14.45
N ARG A 449 7.95 -5.07 14.91
CA ARG A 449 6.51 -5.14 14.60
C ARG A 449 5.62 -5.75 15.67
N LEU A 450 5.97 -5.69 16.95
CA LEU A 450 5.02 -6.12 18.00
C LEU A 450 3.96 -5.03 18.21
N PRO A 451 2.66 -5.31 17.95
CA PRO A 451 1.59 -4.35 18.21
C PRO A 451 1.58 -3.97 19.69
N SER A 452 1.22 -2.72 20.01
CA SER A 452 1.03 -2.34 21.40
C SER A 452 -0.08 -3.20 22.05
N GLY A 453 0.07 -3.47 23.34
CA GLY A 453 -1.00 -4.04 24.16
C GLY A 453 -1.77 -2.94 24.87
N THR A 454 -2.93 -3.27 25.44
CA THR A 454 -3.70 -2.34 26.28
C THR A 454 -3.98 -2.99 27.62
N VAL A 455 -3.87 -2.24 28.71
CA VAL A 455 -4.18 -2.75 30.05
C VAL A 455 -5.59 -3.35 30.09
N GLY A 456 -5.71 -4.57 30.63
CA GLY A 456 -6.95 -5.32 30.82
C GLY A 456 -7.51 -5.98 29.57
N ARG A 457 -6.89 -5.79 28.39
CA ARG A 457 -7.34 -6.39 27.13
C ARG A 457 -6.52 -7.64 26.77
N PRO A 458 -7.14 -8.71 26.23
CA PRO A 458 -6.39 -9.84 25.70
C PRO A 458 -5.42 -9.40 24.61
N HIS A 459 -4.17 -9.78 24.75
CA HIS A 459 -3.09 -9.59 23.79
C HIS A 459 -2.57 -10.98 23.43
N SER A 460 -2.37 -11.25 22.15
CA SER A 460 -1.93 -12.55 21.64
C SER A 460 -1.17 -12.33 20.34
N GLN A 461 0.12 -12.64 20.35
CA GLN A 461 1.02 -12.38 19.23
C GLN A 461 2.00 -13.55 19.07
N LEU A 462 2.06 -14.10 17.86
CA LEU A 462 3.04 -15.12 17.52
C LEU A 462 4.32 -14.43 17.04
N LEU A 463 5.44 -14.80 17.66
CA LEU A 463 6.77 -14.30 17.33
C LEU A 463 7.35 -15.07 16.14
N THR A 464 8.18 -14.38 15.36
CA THR A 464 8.76 -14.91 14.12
C THR A 464 10.26 -14.67 14.09
N ALA A 465 10.99 -15.61 13.50
CA ALA A 465 12.43 -15.55 13.27
C ALA A 465 12.73 -15.97 11.82
N ARG A 466 13.83 -15.45 11.27
CA ARG A 466 14.37 -15.82 9.94
C ARG A 466 15.78 -16.38 10.08
N GLY A 467 16.19 -17.22 9.12
CA GLY A 467 17.42 -18.01 9.22
C GLY A 467 17.29 -19.21 10.17
N GLY A 468 18.40 -19.93 10.42
CA GLY A 468 18.39 -21.14 11.27
C GLY A 468 17.55 -22.29 10.70
N LYS A 469 17.48 -23.42 11.43
CA LYS A 469 16.78 -24.65 11.03
C LYS A 469 15.63 -25.00 11.99
N PRO A 470 14.36 -24.88 11.56
CA PRO A 470 13.21 -25.25 12.39
C PRO A 470 13.26 -26.72 12.88
N PRO A 471 12.60 -27.07 14.00
CA PRO A 471 11.73 -26.21 14.82
C PRO A 471 12.49 -25.15 15.64
N TYR A 472 11.79 -24.06 15.94
CA TYR A 472 12.31 -23.00 16.80
C TYR A 472 11.77 -23.14 18.22
N VAL A 473 12.63 -22.89 19.21
CA VAL A 473 12.29 -22.88 20.63
C VAL A 473 12.52 -21.48 21.18
N TRP A 474 11.45 -20.84 21.64
CA TRP A 474 11.47 -19.47 22.13
C TRP A 474 11.60 -19.42 23.65
N ARG A 475 12.37 -18.45 24.15
CA ARG A 475 12.56 -18.18 25.58
C ARG A 475 12.71 -16.68 25.82
N LEU A 476 12.30 -16.26 27.01
CA LEU A 476 12.70 -14.96 27.55
C LEU A 476 14.17 -15.08 27.96
N ALA A 477 15.04 -14.27 27.34
CA ALA A 477 16.46 -14.27 27.59
C ALA A 477 16.86 -13.37 28.76
N ASP A 478 16.27 -12.17 28.81
CA ASP A 478 16.49 -11.19 29.89
C ASP A 478 15.28 -10.23 30.02
N GLY A 479 15.19 -9.52 31.14
CA GLY A 479 14.11 -8.58 31.46
C GLY A 479 12.83 -9.25 31.96
N MET A 480 11.73 -8.49 31.96
CA MET A 480 10.41 -8.98 32.38
C MET A 480 9.37 -8.65 31.30
N LEU A 481 8.53 -9.64 30.97
CA LEU A 481 7.33 -9.37 30.17
C LEU A 481 6.39 -8.42 30.92
N PRO A 482 5.55 -7.64 30.22
CA PRO A 482 4.51 -6.87 30.87
C PRO A 482 3.68 -7.75 31.82
N PRO A 483 3.37 -7.29 33.04
CA PRO A 483 2.58 -8.06 33.99
C PRO A 483 1.28 -8.56 33.34
N GLY A 484 0.99 -9.86 33.44
CA GLY A 484 -0.20 -10.48 32.83
C GLY A 484 0.00 -11.05 31.42
N LEU A 485 1.19 -10.90 30.81
CA LEU A 485 1.61 -11.62 29.61
C LEU A 485 2.54 -12.80 29.93
N GLN A 486 2.49 -13.83 29.09
CA GLN A 486 3.34 -15.02 29.13
C GLN A 486 3.81 -15.39 27.73
N LEU A 487 5.01 -15.97 27.64
CA LEU A 487 5.58 -16.50 26.41
C LEU A 487 5.64 -18.03 26.46
N ASP A 488 5.11 -18.71 25.45
CA ASP A 488 5.28 -20.16 25.30
C ASP A 488 6.50 -20.53 24.42
N SER A 489 6.89 -21.81 24.44
CA SER A 489 8.06 -22.32 23.70
C SER A 489 7.91 -22.28 22.18
N ARG A 490 6.69 -22.09 21.65
CA ARG A 490 6.40 -21.96 20.22
C ARG A 490 6.50 -20.50 19.75
N GLY A 491 6.71 -19.56 20.68
CA GLY A 491 6.81 -18.14 20.39
C GLY A 491 5.48 -17.39 20.55
N LEU A 492 4.45 -17.97 21.18
CA LEU A 492 3.20 -17.26 21.42
C LEU A 492 3.32 -16.41 22.69
N LEU A 493 3.34 -15.08 22.52
CA LEU A 493 3.21 -14.10 23.60
C LEU A 493 1.72 -13.81 23.82
N SER A 494 1.16 -14.18 24.97
CA SER A 494 -0.28 -14.06 25.21
C SER A 494 -0.66 -13.75 26.66
N GLY A 495 -1.82 -13.16 26.86
CA GLY A 495 -2.38 -12.84 28.19
C GLY A 495 -3.15 -11.52 28.19
N ALA A 496 -3.40 -10.95 29.36
CA ALA A 496 -4.02 -9.62 29.48
C ALA A 496 -3.07 -8.71 30.29
N PRO A 497 -2.42 -7.70 29.67
CA PRO A 497 -1.50 -6.82 30.37
C PRO A 497 -2.18 -6.11 31.54
N ALA A 498 -1.52 -6.00 32.68
CA ALA A 498 -2.08 -5.41 33.90
C ALA A 498 -1.53 -4.01 34.23
N ALA A 499 -0.48 -3.57 33.53
CA ALA A 499 0.17 -2.28 33.75
C ALA A 499 0.58 -1.62 32.44
N ALA A 500 0.35 -0.31 32.33
CA ALA A 500 0.78 0.49 31.20
C ALA A 500 2.26 0.84 31.33
N GLY A 501 2.94 1.04 30.21
CA GLY A 501 4.34 1.39 30.15
C GLY A 501 5.03 0.82 28.92
N VAL A 502 6.28 1.21 28.71
CA VAL A 502 7.15 0.60 27.71
C VAL A 502 8.00 -0.45 28.43
N PHE A 503 7.89 -1.70 28.02
CA PHE A 503 8.57 -2.83 28.64
C PHE A 503 9.69 -3.34 27.71
N PRO A 504 10.95 -2.97 27.98
CA PRO A 504 12.11 -3.60 27.35
C PRO A 504 12.29 -5.03 27.90
N PHE A 505 12.39 -6.01 27.01
CA PHE A 505 12.83 -7.36 27.36
C PHE A 505 13.58 -8.00 26.20
N SER A 506 14.46 -8.94 26.48
CA SER A 506 15.20 -9.67 25.44
C SER A 506 14.60 -11.05 25.23
N LEU A 507 14.37 -11.39 23.97
CA LEU A 507 13.97 -12.74 23.57
C LEU A 507 15.16 -13.49 22.99
N SER A 508 15.20 -14.80 23.22
CA SER A 508 16.08 -15.72 22.49
C SER A 508 15.25 -16.76 21.77
N VAL A 509 15.68 -17.08 20.56
CA VAL A 509 15.17 -18.21 19.79
C VAL A 509 16.33 -19.16 19.50
N GLU A 510 16.11 -20.44 19.70
CA GLU A 510 17.05 -21.52 19.40
C GLU A 510 16.47 -22.39 18.28
N ASP A 511 17.31 -22.76 17.31
CA ASP A 511 16.93 -23.67 16.23
C ASP A 511 17.30 -25.13 16.56
N SER A 512 16.94 -26.06 15.67
CA SER A 512 17.19 -27.50 15.86
C SER A 512 18.66 -27.93 15.72
N ASP A 513 19.53 -27.06 15.23
CA ASP A 513 20.99 -27.27 15.18
C ASP A 513 21.69 -26.52 16.33
N SER A 514 20.94 -26.09 17.35
CA SER A 514 21.41 -25.36 18.53
C SER A 514 22.04 -23.99 18.22
N LYS A 515 21.72 -23.40 17.06
CA LYS A 515 22.03 -21.99 16.81
C LYS A 515 21.04 -21.13 17.58
N THR A 516 21.51 -20.00 18.08
CA THR A 516 20.69 -19.05 18.82
C THR A 516 20.69 -17.68 18.16
N ALA A 517 19.57 -16.99 18.27
CA ALA A 517 19.44 -15.58 17.96
C ALA A 517 18.76 -14.88 19.13
N ALA A 518 19.14 -13.63 19.37
CA ALA A 518 18.53 -12.81 20.41
C ALA A 518 18.18 -11.44 19.84
N ALA A 519 17.10 -10.87 20.34
CA ALA A 519 16.67 -9.52 20.01
C ALA A 519 16.10 -8.85 21.24
N GLU A 520 16.40 -7.56 21.37
CA GLU A 520 15.73 -6.69 22.34
C GLU A 520 14.39 -6.26 21.77
N ILE A 521 13.37 -6.37 22.60
CA ILE A 521 11.99 -6.05 22.27
C ILE A 521 11.53 -4.92 23.17
N MET A 522 10.92 -3.90 22.55
CA MET A 522 10.19 -2.86 23.25
C MET A 522 8.70 -3.10 23.04
N LEU A 523 8.01 -3.61 24.07
CA LEU A 523 6.56 -3.74 24.03
C LEU A 523 5.90 -2.59 24.78
N THR A 524 5.21 -1.73 24.03
CA THR A 524 4.38 -0.68 24.62
C THR A 524 3.05 -1.28 25.05
N ILE A 525 2.74 -1.18 26.35
CA ILE A 525 1.39 -1.35 26.86
C ILE A 525 0.81 0.02 27.10
N GLU A 526 -0.20 0.34 26.31
CA GLU A 526 -0.97 1.54 26.49
C GLU A 526 -1.85 1.42 27.74
N PRO A 527 -2.04 2.52 28.48
CA PRO A 527 -3.10 2.55 29.47
C PRO A 527 -4.42 2.20 28.79
N ALA A 528 -5.34 1.58 29.54
CA ALA A 528 -6.73 1.53 29.11
C ALA A 528 -7.15 2.98 28.82
N GLY A 529 -7.33 3.30 27.54
CA GLY A 529 -7.40 4.69 27.08
C GLY A 529 -8.44 5.49 27.86
N GLY A 530 -8.04 6.68 28.31
CA GLY A 530 -8.99 7.67 28.81
C GLY A 530 -9.97 8.06 27.69
N LEU A 531 -11.18 8.47 28.09
CA LEU A 531 -12.18 8.92 27.14
C LEU A 531 -11.66 10.13 26.34
N ARG A 532 -11.66 10.03 25.01
CA ARG A 532 -11.42 11.10 24.04
C ARG A 532 -12.72 11.81 23.69
N ARG A 533 -12.59 13.02 23.12
CA ARG A 533 -13.71 13.90 22.78
C ARG A 533 -13.64 14.31 21.31
N LEU A 534 -14.69 14.03 20.54
CA LEU A 534 -14.98 14.72 19.29
C LEU A 534 -16.07 15.76 19.54
N VAL A 535 -16.14 16.77 18.69
CA VAL A 535 -17.15 17.81 18.82
C VAL A 535 -17.71 18.21 17.46
N LEU A 536 -18.98 18.57 17.47
CA LEU A 536 -19.67 19.19 16.35
C LEU A 536 -20.12 20.59 16.79
N PRO A 537 -19.51 21.68 16.27
CA PRO A 537 -19.80 23.04 16.71
C PRO A 537 -21.23 23.52 16.47
N GLN A 538 -22.03 22.80 15.67
CA GLN A 538 -23.42 23.15 15.37
C GLN A 538 -24.29 21.88 15.30
N ILE A 539 -25.43 21.87 15.97
CA ILE A 539 -26.54 20.97 15.68
C ILE A 539 -27.79 21.80 15.36
N ALA A 540 -28.69 21.26 14.56
CA ALA A 540 -29.97 21.86 14.26
C ALA A 540 -31.08 20.78 14.21
N SER A 541 -32.25 21.10 14.75
CA SER A 541 -33.40 20.20 14.81
C SER A 541 -34.70 20.98 14.63
N GLY A 542 -35.56 20.53 13.71
CA GLY A 542 -36.83 21.18 13.40
C GLY A 542 -36.70 22.44 12.55
N GLY A 543 -37.82 23.05 12.20
CA GLY A 543 -37.83 24.18 11.26
C GLY A 543 -37.25 23.81 9.89
N SER A 544 -37.49 22.57 9.43
CA SER A 544 -36.90 21.96 8.23
C SER A 544 -35.42 21.58 8.32
N TRP A 545 -34.80 21.67 9.51
CA TRP A 545 -33.43 21.22 9.74
C TRP A 545 -33.35 19.81 10.32
N LYS A 546 -32.35 19.06 9.85
CA LYS A 546 -31.88 17.82 10.48
C LYS A 546 -30.36 17.80 10.54
N THR A 547 -29.83 17.21 11.61
CA THR A 547 -28.42 16.91 11.79
C THR A 547 -28.26 15.41 12.00
N GLN A 548 -27.42 14.78 11.17
CA GLN A 548 -27.12 13.36 11.26
C GLN A 548 -25.64 13.14 11.63
N LEU A 549 -25.39 12.58 12.80
CA LEU A 549 -24.08 12.09 13.23
C LEU A 549 -23.88 10.66 12.72
N ASN A 550 -22.76 10.42 12.03
CA ASN A 550 -22.33 9.10 11.60
C ASN A 550 -20.99 8.77 12.25
N LEU A 551 -21.01 7.90 13.27
CA LEU A 551 -19.84 7.46 14.01
C LEU A 551 -19.46 6.06 13.56
N ILE A 552 -18.15 5.85 13.36
CA ILE A 552 -17.57 4.63 12.81
C ILE A 552 -16.57 4.09 13.83
N ASN A 553 -16.73 2.82 14.17
CA ASN A 553 -15.77 2.06 14.94
C ASN A 553 -14.99 1.12 14.00
N PRO A 554 -13.83 1.54 13.47
CA PRO A 554 -12.98 0.66 12.64
C PRO A 554 -12.29 -0.46 13.44
N SER A 555 -12.32 -0.41 14.78
CA SER A 555 -11.60 -1.34 15.64
C SER A 555 -12.18 -2.76 15.58
N PRO A 556 -11.34 -3.80 15.80
CA PRO A 556 -11.83 -5.15 16.10
C PRO A 556 -12.45 -5.29 17.50
N SER A 557 -12.44 -4.24 18.33
CA SER A 557 -13.08 -4.20 19.65
C SER A 557 -14.30 -3.28 19.66
N GLU A 558 -15.26 -3.56 20.54
CA GLU A 558 -16.40 -2.67 20.77
C GLU A 558 -15.96 -1.31 21.35
N ALA A 559 -16.70 -0.25 21.02
CA ALA A 559 -16.42 1.10 21.50
C ALA A 559 -17.67 1.71 22.15
N GLY A 560 -17.61 1.97 23.45
CA GLY A 560 -18.63 2.74 24.15
C GLY A 560 -18.55 4.21 23.76
N VAL A 561 -19.67 4.81 23.39
CA VAL A 561 -19.78 6.21 22.97
C VAL A 561 -20.89 6.90 23.75
N ARG A 562 -20.59 8.11 24.21
CA ARG A 562 -21.57 9.00 24.85
C ARG A 562 -21.66 10.32 24.08
N ILE A 563 -22.84 10.65 23.58
CA ILE A 563 -23.12 11.89 22.84
C ILE A 563 -23.92 12.81 23.75
N VAL A 564 -23.45 14.04 23.96
CA VAL A 564 -24.11 15.06 24.79
C VAL A 564 -24.44 16.26 23.92
N PHE A 565 -25.72 16.64 23.88
CA PHE A 565 -26.20 17.83 23.19
C PHE A 565 -26.28 19.01 24.15
N ARG A 566 -25.90 20.20 23.69
CA ARG A 566 -25.80 21.41 24.52
C ARG A 566 -26.43 22.61 23.86
N THR A 567 -27.06 23.46 24.67
CA THR A 567 -27.68 24.73 24.26
C THR A 567 -26.62 25.82 24.05
N ASP A 568 -27.06 27.00 23.60
CA ASP A 568 -26.24 28.22 23.53
C ASP A 568 -25.62 28.61 24.88
N SER A 569 -26.28 28.29 25.99
CA SER A 569 -25.77 28.55 27.34
C SER A 569 -24.89 27.42 27.89
N GLY A 570 -24.72 26.32 27.14
CA GLY A 570 -23.96 25.14 27.55
C GLY A 570 -24.72 24.10 28.39
N GLU A 571 -25.99 24.37 28.68
CA GLU A 571 -26.89 23.45 29.39
C GLU A 571 -27.30 22.27 28.50
N PRO A 572 -27.73 21.13 29.05
CA PRO A 572 -28.20 19.99 28.25
C PRO A 572 -29.35 20.37 27.30
N LEU A 573 -29.20 20.07 26.01
CA LEU A 573 -30.21 20.34 24.99
C LEU A 573 -30.97 19.06 24.64
N THR A 574 -32.23 18.97 25.03
CA THR A 574 -33.09 17.83 24.68
C THR A 574 -33.60 17.96 23.25
N VAL A 575 -33.28 16.97 22.41
CA VAL A 575 -33.76 16.89 21.02
C VAL A 575 -34.35 15.51 20.70
N PRO A 576 -35.38 15.43 19.84
CA PRO A 576 -35.86 14.17 19.30
C PRO A 576 -34.84 13.63 18.29
N VAL A 577 -34.45 12.37 18.44
CA VAL A 577 -33.46 11.68 17.61
C VAL A 577 -33.92 10.27 17.23
N ASN A 578 -33.44 9.79 16.10
CA ASN A 578 -33.42 8.38 15.76
C ASN A 578 -31.99 7.84 15.89
N VAL A 579 -31.83 6.81 16.70
CA VAL A 579 -30.57 6.12 16.97
C VAL A 579 -30.60 4.78 16.25
N THR A 580 -29.65 4.56 15.33
CA THR A 580 -29.50 3.31 14.59
C THR A 580 -28.11 2.74 14.80
N VAL A 581 -28.03 1.57 15.44
CA VAL A 581 -26.80 0.78 15.56
C VAL A 581 -26.82 -0.31 14.50
N ARG A 582 -25.80 -0.35 13.64
CA ARG A 582 -25.61 -1.46 12.69
C ARG A 582 -24.75 -2.53 13.35
N ASP A 583 -25.00 -3.80 13.03
CA ASP A 583 -24.12 -4.91 13.40
C ASP A 583 -23.14 -5.18 12.24
N GLY A 584 -21.85 -5.20 12.55
CA GLY A 584 -20.77 -5.44 11.59
C GLY A 584 -20.65 -6.91 11.13
N SER A 585 -21.41 -7.83 11.74
CA SER A 585 -21.39 -9.27 11.41
C SER A 585 -22.03 -9.64 10.06
N ARG A 586 -22.72 -8.70 9.39
CA ARG A 586 -23.39 -8.91 8.08
C ARG A 586 -23.30 -7.68 7.18
N MET A 587 -22.17 -7.48 6.50
CA MET A 587 -22.10 -6.58 5.36
C MET A 587 -22.27 -7.40 4.07
N GLY A 588 -23.50 -7.81 3.77
CA GLY A 588 -23.80 -8.63 2.59
C GLY A 588 -25.21 -9.25 2.57
N GLY A 589 -26.26 -8.50 2.90
CA GLY A 589 -27.64 -9.00 2.81
C GLY A 589 -28.66 -7.88 2.95
N ALA A 590 -29.76 -7.99 2.21
CA ALA A 590 -30.88 -7.05 2.22
C ALA A 590 -31.34 -6.68 3.64
N GLU A 591 -31.88 -5.47 3.78
CA GLU A 591 -32.46 -4.94 5.02
C GLU A 591 -33.37 -5.98 5.70
N GLY A 592 -32.97 -6.41 6.90
CA GLY A 592 -33.81 -7.26 7.76
C GLY A 592 -33.04 -8.30 8.55
N SER A 593 -32.43 -7.89 9.67
CA SER A 593 -32.57 -8.57 10.99
C SER A 593 -31.54 -8.15 12.05
N GLY A 594 -30.57 -7.26 11.76
CA GLY A 594 -29.46 -6.96 12.69
C GLY A 594 -29.33 -5.51 13.16
N SER A 595 -30.10 -4.56 12.63
CA SER A 595 -30.05 -3.15 13.03
C SER A 595 -31.09 -2.86 14.11
N ARG A 596 -30.65 -2.34 15.26
CA ARG A 596 -31.56 -1.73 16.25
C ARG A 596 -31.76 -0.27 15.85
N SER A 597 -33.00 0.14 15.63
CA SER A 597 -33.40 1.54 15.47
C SER A 597 -34.36 1.92 16.57
N GLU A 598 -34.15 3.06 17.20
CA GLU A 598 -34.98 3.55 18.30
C GLU A 598 -35.12 5.07 18.18
N GLU A 599 -36.35 5.56 18.28
CA GLU A 599 -36.62 6.98 18.40
C GLU A 599 -36.74 7.35 19.87
N LEU A 600 -35.99 8.38 20.29
CA LEU A 600 -35.98 8.86 21.67
C LEU A 600 -35.79 10.38 21.69
N THR A 601 -36.25 10.99 22.77
CA THR A 601 -36.04 12.42 23.05
C THR A 601 -35.07 12.53 24.23
N ALA A 602 -33.85 12.96 23.97
CA ALA A 602 -32.78 12.96 24.97
C ALA A 602 -31.79 14.10 24.78
N ALA A 603 -31.16 14.52 25.87
CA ALA A 603 -30.00 15.43 25.85
C ALA A 603 -28.66 14.67 25.86
N GLU A 604 -28.68 13.38 26.21
CA GLU A 604 -27.52 12.50 26.21
C GLU A 604 -27.90 11.12 25.65
N ILE A 605 -27.02 10.54 24.83
CA ILE A 605 -27.16 9.19 24.27
C ILE A 605 -25.91 8.40 24.65
N SER A 606 -26.08 7.20 25.21
CA SER A 606 -24.99 6.28 25.49
C SER A 606 -25.22 4.99 24.73
N GLU A 607 -24.31 4.63 23.83
CA GLU A 607 -24.42 3.45 22.98
C GLU A 607 -23.05 2.75 22.84
N THR A 608 -23.08 1.46 22.55
CA THR A 608 -21.88 0.68 22.23
C THR A 608 -21.85 0.39 20.74
N ILE A 609 -20.82 0.86 20.05
CA ILE A 609 -20.61 0.57 18.63
C ILE A 609 -19.87 -0.77 18.52
N PRO A 610 -20.45 -1.80 17.87
CA PRO A 610 -19.78 -3.08 17.66
C PRO A 610 -18.47 -2.93 16.86
N PRO A 611 -17.59 -3.94 16.91
CA PRO A 611 -16.41 -3.99 16.05
C PRO A 611 -16.74 -3.78 14.57
N ARG A 612 -15.93 -3.01 13.86
CA ARG A 612 -16.06 -2.76 12.40
C ARG A 612 -17.47 -2.34 11.98
N SER A 613 -18.10 -1.50 12.78
CA SER A 613 -19.48 -1.08 12.56
C SER A 613 -19.66 0.43 12.71
N SER A 614 -20.91 0.88 12.62
CA SER A 614 -21.28 2.29 12.73
C SER A 614 -22.52 2.51 13.60
N LEU A 615 -22.57 3.69 14.20
CA LEU A 615 -23.70 4.26 14.91
C LEU A 615 -24.14 5.50 14.15
N ARG A 616 -25.43 5.57 13.83
CA ARG A 616 -26.07 6.75 13.25
C ARG A 616 -27.01 7.36 14.28
N VAL A 617 -26.92 8.67 14.48
CA VAL A 617 -27.84 9.44 15.32
C VAL A 617 -28.32 10.65 14.52
N GLY A 618 -29.60 10.69 14.16
CA GLY A 618 -30.19 11.79 13.40
C GLY A 618 -31.26 12.53 14.17
N THR A 619 -31.23 13.86 14.19
CA THR A 619 -32.34 14.67 14.75
C THR A 619 -33.60 14.56 13.88
N LEU A 620 -34.76 14.70 14.51
CA LEU A 620 -36.06 14.66 13.83
C LEU A 620 -36.60 16.08 13.55
N ASP A 621 -37.39 16.22 12.50
CA ASP A 621 -38.01 17.50 12.09
C ASP A 621 -39.39 17.67 12.75
N GLU A 622 -39.45 17.54 14.08
CA GLU A 622 -40.71 17.56 14.84
C GLU A 622 -41.06 18.95 15.39
N HIS A 623 -40.11 19.89 15.38
CA HIS A 623 -40.34 21.24 15.90
C HIS A 623 -40.74 22.23 14.80
N ALA A 624 -41.76 23.05 15.08
CA ALA A 624 -42.21 24.12 14.18
C ALA A 624 -41.17 25.24 14.00
N ALA A 625 -40.27 25.41 14.97
CA ALA A 625 -39.12 26.31 14.90
C ALA A 625 -37.82 25.51 15.10
N ALA A 626 -36.74 25.95 14.46
CA ALA A 626 -35.44 25.29 14.59
C ALA A 626 -34.87 25.50 15.99
N VAL A 627 -34.34 24.42 16.56
CA VAL A 627 -33.56 24.42 17.80
C VAL A 627 -32.11 24.18 17.44
N VAL A 628 -31.21 25.00 17.99
CA VAL A 628 -29.78 24.98 17.68
C VAL A 628 -28.94 24.82 18.95
N GLY A 629 -27.70 24.38 18.76
CA GLY A 629 -26.75 24.12 19.83
C GLY A 629 -25.51 23.44 19.28
N TRP A 630 -24.85 22.62 20.10
CA TRP A 630 -23.69 21.83 19.66
C TRP A 630 -23.67 20.43 20.32
N ALA A 631 -22.79 19.55 19.83
CA ALA A 631 -22.65 18.20 20.34
C ALA A 631 -21.22 17.84 20.73
N GLU A 632 -21.10 17.11 21.83
CA GLU A 632 -19.87 16.49 22.32
C GLU A 632 -20.01 14.96 22.22
N ILE A 633 -19.00 14.28 21.70
CA ILE A 633 -18.95 12.83 21.55
C ILE A 633 -17.75 12.30 22.33
N ILE A 634 -18.01 11.52 23.36
CA ILE A 634 -17.02 10.98 24.29
C ILE A 634 -16.84 9.49 24.02
N HIS A 635 -15.62 9.03 23.75
CA HIS A 635 -15.34 7.67 23.25
C HIS A 635 -13.92 7.19 23.63
N PRO A 636 -13.58 5.89 23.59
CA PRO A 636 -12.27 5.38 24.02
C PRO A 636 -11.10 5.67 23.05
N GLY A 637 -11.29 6.53 22.04
CA GLY A 637 -10.24 6.97 21.11
C GLY A 637 -10.16 6.25 19.76
N GLN A 638 -10.92 5.17 19.57
CA GLN A 638 -10.96 4.38 18.33
C GLN A 638 -12.20 4.65 17.47
N VAL A 639 -12.89 5.77 17.69
CA VAL A 639 -14.12 6.14 16.96
C VAL A 639 -13.82 7.40 16.15
N THR A 640 -14.20 7.38 14.88
CA THR A 640 -14.18 8.53 13.97
C THR A 640 -15.58 8.80 13.45
N GLY A 641 -15.80 9.89 12.71
CA GLY A 641 -17.11 10.16 12.13
C GLY A 641 -17.24 11.54 11.51
N TYR A 642 -18.40 11.75 10.90
CA TYR A 642 -18.79 13.03 10.30
C TYR A 642 -20.25 13.32 10.66
N ALA A 643 -20.62 14.60 10.58
CA ALA A 643 -22.01 15.05 10.68
C ALA A 643 -22.52 15.47 9.30
N ALA A 644 -23.80 15.31 9.02
CA ALA A 644 -24.44 15.84 7.82
C ALA A 644 -25.61 16.76 8.21
N PHE A 645 -25.70 17.92 7.54
CA PHE A 645 -26.81 18.85 7.72
C PHE A 645 -27.76 18.79 6.54
N GLU A 646 -29.06 18.69 6.82
CA GLU A 646 -30.12 18.74 5.83
C GLU A 646 -31.05 19.91 6.12
N HIS A 647 -31.40 20.68 5.08
CA HIS A 647 -32.39 21.76 5.13
C HIS A 647 -33.37 21.60 3.94
N PHE A 648 -34.68 21.64 4.18
CA PHE A 648 -35.74 21.50 3.15
C PHE A 648 -35.65 20.24 2.26
N LYS A 649 -35.40 19.06 2.84
CA LYS A 649 -35.25 17.78 2.09
C LYS A 649 -34.16 17.83 1.00
N SER A 650 -33.16 18.71 1.14
CA SER A 650 -31.96 18.71 0.32
C SER A 650 -31.04 17.54 0.70
N PRO A 651 -30.20 17.04 -0.22
CA PRO A 651 -29.14 16.09 0.14
C PRO A 651 -28.26 16.68 1.25
N GLY A 652 -27.95 15.88 2.27
CA GLY A 652 -27.14 16.33 3.39
C GLY A 652 -25.71 16.67 2.96
N VAL A 653 -25.19 17.82 3.42
CA VAL A 653 -23.79 18.19 3.21
C VAL A 653 -22.98 17.69 4.42
N PRO A 654 -21.99 16.81 4.22
CA PRO A 654 -21.18 16.30 5.32
C PRO A 654 -20.12 17.31 5.78
N THR A 655 -19.82 17.30 7.08
CA THR A 655 -18.67 17.96 7.72
C THR A 655 -18.01 17.00 8.69
N ASP A 656 -16.69 17.04 8.76
CA ASP A 656 -15.93 16.24 9.72
C ASP A 656 -16.22 16.66 11.15
N LEU A 657 -16.18 15.70 12.08
CA LEU A 657 -16.17 15.98 13.51
C LEU A 657 -14.77 16.45 13.92
N LEU A 658 -14.70 17.49 14.75
CA LEU A 658 -13.41 18.06 15.15
C LEU A 658 -12.81 17.23 16.31
N PRO A 659 -11.60 16.65 16.16
CA PRO A 659 -10.98 15.81 17.18
C PRO A 659 -10.17 16.59 18.22
N ALA A 660 -9.87 17.86 17.95
CA ALA A 660 -9.15 18.74 18.85
C ALA A 660 -9.70 20.16 18.75
N LEU A 661 -9.95 20.76 19.91
CA LEU A 661 -10.24 22.18 20.03
C LEU A 661 -8.94 22.95 20.12
N ALA A 662 -8.89 24.12 19.49
CA ALA A 662 -7.67 24.90 19.37
C ALA A 662 -7.86 26.30 19.96
N PRO A 663 -6.79 26.94 20.45
CA PRO A 663 -6.83 28.34 20.87
C PRO A 663 -6.99 29.29 19.68
N SER A 664 -6.85 28.81 18.45
CA SER A 664 -7.12 29.59 17.25
C SER A 664 -7.46 28.71 16.05
N PHE A 665 -8.34 29.19 15.17
CA PHE A 665 -8.64 28.53 13.89
C PHE A 665 -9.12 29.55 12.83
N LEU A 666 -9.09 29.14 11.57
CA LEU A 666 -9.54 29.93 10.43
C LEU A 666 -10.84 29.33 9.84
N LEU A 667 -11.78 30.19 9.48
CA LEU A 667 -12.98 29.82 8.70
C LEU A 667 -13.07 30.65 7.43
N PRO A 668 -13.07 30.05 6.24
CA PRO A 668 -13.34 30.80 5.02
C PRO A 668 -14.80 31.29 4.97
N PHE A 669 -15.04 32.37 4.22
CA PHE A 669 -16.40 32.83 3.93
C PHE A 669 -16.53 33.35 2.49
N ASP A 670 -17.72 33.17 1.90
CA ASP A 670 -18.13 33.75 0.63
C ASP A 670 -19.55 34.33 0.75
N ASN A 671 -19.62 35.66 0.89
CA ASN A 671 -20.87 36.41 0.86
C ASN A 671 -21.09 37.11 -0.49
N ALA A 672 -20.33 36.78 -1.53
CA ALA A 672 -20.49 37.41 -2.84
C ALA A 672 -21.71 36.86 -3.58
N ASN A 673 -22.20 37.62 -4.56
CA ASN A 673 -23.27 37.21 -5.48
C ASN A 673 -24.58 36.81 -4.77
N GLY A 674 -24.89 37.45 -3.64
CA GLY A 674 -26.09 37.17 -2.85
C GLY A 674 -26.00 35.92 -1.97
N SER A 675 -24.88 35.20 -1.99
CA SER A 675 -24.62 34.12 -1.04
C SER A 675 -24.42 34.68 0.38
N GLN A 676 -24.67 33.86 1.39
CA GLN A 676 -24.47 34.26 2.79
C GLN A 676 -23.80 33.13 3.59
N VAL A 677 -22.93 33.48 4.52
CA VAL A 677 -22.30 32.54 5.45
C VAL A 677 -22.86 32.70 6.85
N GLY A 678 -23.39 31.62 7.39
CA GLY A 678 -23.64 31.45 8.82
C GLY A 678 -22.40 30.92 9.53
N VAL A 679 -22.13 31.41 10.72
CA VAL A 679 -20.99 31.00 11.55
C VAL A 679 -21.52 30.45 12.86
N ALA A 680 -21.03 29.29 13.27
CA ALA A 680 -21.28 28.68 14.56
C ALA A 680 -19.97 28.54 15.33
N LEU A 681 -19.99 28.85 16.61
CA LEU A 681 -18.85 28.79 17.52
C LEU A 681 -19.29 28.11 18.80
N MET A 682 -18.39 27.32 19.39
CA MET A 682 -18.61 26.77 20.73
C MET A 682 -17.36 26.86 21.60
N ASN A 683 -17.61 26.88 22.91
CA ASN A 683 -16.61 26.72 23.95
C ASN A 683 -16.69 25.31 24.51
N GLY A 684 -15.63 24.52 24.29
CA GLY A 684 -15.56 23.16 24.81
C GLY A 684 -15.23 23.09 26.29
N ASP A 685 -14.78 24.17 26.94
CA ASP A 685 -14.59 24.20 28.38
C ASP A 685 -15.92 24.50 29.08
N THR A 686 -16.44 23.53 29.85
CA THR A 686 -17.70 23.66 30.60
C THR A 686 -17.52 24.31 31.97
N SER A 687 -16.30 24.71 32.33
CA SER A 687 -15.95 25.30 33.62
C SER A 687 -15.54 26.77 33.53
N SER A 688 -14.99 27.20 32.39
CA SER A 688 -14.47 28.55 32.19
C SER A 688 -15.00 29.22 30.93
N PRO A 689 -15.28 30.52 30.95
CA PRO A 689 -15.64 31.26 29.74
C PRO A 689 -14.44 31.38 28.80
N ALA A 690 -14.70 31.48 27.50
CA ALA A 690 -13.68 31.68 26.48
C ALA A 690 -13.76 33.12 25.93
N ALA A 691 -12.72 33.92 26.17
CA ALA A 691 -12.58 35.22 25.53
C ALA A 691 -12.09 35.02 24.09
N ILE A 692 -12.90 35.43 23.11
CA ILE A 692 -12.64 35.24 21.68
C ILE A 692 -12.40 36.57 21.01
N THR A 693 -11.33 36.64 20.22
CA THR A 693 -11.09 37.71 19.25
C THR A 693 -11.32 37.17 17.84
N LEU A 694 -12.32 37.74 17.17
CA LEU A 694 -12.57 37.57 15.75
C LEU A 694 -11.82 38.67 14.97
N THR A 695 -11.08 38.26 13.95
CA THR A 695 -10.53 39.15 12.92
C THR A 695 -11.03 38.73 11.54
N ILE A 696 -11.49 39.68 10.75
CA ILE A 696 -12.06 39.43 9.41
C ILE A 696 -11.08 39.97 8.38
N TRP A 697 -10.62 39.08 7.52
CA TRP A 697 -9.71 39.36 6.41
C TRP A 697 -10.47 39.16 5.10
N ASP A 698 -10.33 40.08 4.14
CA ASP A 698 -10.81 39.84 2.77
C ASP A 698 -9.84 38.94 1.98
N SER A 699 -10.19 38.62 0.73
CA SER A 699 -9.37 37.78 -0.15
C SER A 699 -7.98 38.35 -0.46
N ALA A 700 -7.76 39.65 -0.25
CA ALA A 700 -6.45 40.30 -0.37
C ALA A 700 -5.67 40.32 0.95
N TRP A 701 -6.16 39.61 1.98
CA TRP A 701 -5.63 39.63 3.35
C TRP A 701 -5.60 41.04 3.97
N VAL A 702 -6.52 41.91 3.54
CA VAL A 702 -6.74 43.20 4.21
C VAL A 702 -7.73 42.98 5.35
N ARG A 703 -7.37 43.46 6.55
CA ARG A 703 -8.27 43.43 7.70
C ARG A 703 -9.45 44.37 7.45
N ILE A 704 -10.65 43.82 7.35
CA ILE A 704 -11.89 44.55 7.09
C ILE A 704 -12.81 44.63 8.32
N GLY A 705 -12.51 43.88 9.38
CA GLY A 705 -13.30 43.91 10.60
C GLY A 705 -12.62 43.16 11.76
N SER A 706 -13.12 43.39 12.96
CA SER A 706 -12.72 42.66 14.17
C SER A 706 -13.69 42.89 15.30
N GLU A 707 -13.87 41.89 16.15
CA GLU A 707 -14.71 41.93 17.34
C GLU A 707 -14.09 41.10 18.44
N ALA A 708 -14.24 41.52 19.69
CA ALA A 708 -13.94 40.70 20.86
C ALA A 708 -15.24 40.43 21.63
N PHE A 709 -15.47 39.18 22.00
CA PHE A 709 -16.63 38.74 22.77
C PHE A 709 -16.31 37.48 23.57
N ASP A 710 -17.11 37.23 24.61
CA ASP A 710 -16.96 36.05 25.45
C ASP A 710 -18.01 34.98 25.10
N LEU A 711 -17.60 33.71 25.11
CA LEU A 711 -18.53 32.58 25.17
C LEU A 711 -18.57 32.04 26.61
N PRO A 712 -19.77 31.78 27.18
CA PRO A 712 -19.86 31.20 28.51
C PRO A 712 -19.26 29.78 28.55
N PRO A 713 -19.03 29.21 29.75
CA PRO A 713 -18.62 27.82 29.88
C PRO A 713 -19.58 26.88 29.15
N GLY A 714 -19.09 26.06 28.24
CA GLY A 714 -19.90 25.17 27.40
C GLY A 714 -20.75 25.90 26.36
N GLY A 715 -20.60 27.22 26.23
CA GLY A 715 -21.47 28.08 25.44
C GLY A 715 -21.36 27.85 23.94
N HIS A 716 -22.41 28.23 23.22
CA HIS A 716 -22.48 28.21 21.77
C HIS A 716 -23.09 29.51 21.25
N LEU A 717 -22.65 29.93 20.07
CA LEU A 717 -23.09 31.14 19.40
C LEU A 717 -23.15 30.89 17.90
N SER A 718 -24.32 31.11 17.30
CA SER A 718 -24.50 31.08 15.84
C SER A 718 -25.07 32.40 15.33
N PHE A 719 -24.60 32.86 14.17
CA PHE A 719 -25.04 34.12 13.55
C PHE A 719 -24.74 34.16 12.05
N MET A 720 -25.49 34.99 11.31
CA MET A 720 -25.17 35.31 9.91
C MET A 720 -24.05 36.35 9.86
N LEU A 721 -22.96 36.04 9.15
CA LEU A 721 -21.75 36.85 9.14
C LEU A 721 -22.00 38.28 8.66
N ALA A 722 -22.72 38.44 7.55
CA ALA A 722 -22.99 39.75 6.96
C ALA A 722 -23.95 40.61 7.81
N GLU A 723 -24.82 39.98 8.60
CA GLU A 723 -25.73 40.69 9.51
C GLU A 723 -24.99 41.23 10.73
N ARG A 724 -24.12 40.42 11.33
CA ARG A 724 -23.28 40.82 12.48
C ARG A 724 -22.15 41.77 12.07
N HIS A 725 -21.57 41.53 10.90
CA HIS A 725 -20.46 42.30 10.35
C HIS A 725 -20.77 42.78 8.92
N PRO A 726 -21.47 43.92 8.78
CA PRO A 726 -21.82 44.48 7.47
C PRO A 726 -20.61 44.72 6.54
N ALA A 727 -19.40 44.90 7.09
CA ALA A 727 -18.17 45.04 6.32
C ALA A 727 -17.78 43.79 5.51
N ALA A 728 -18.34 42.62 5.85
CA ALA A 728 -18.16 41.34 5.16
C ALA A 728 -19.26 41.05 4.12
N ALA A 729 -20.25 41.93 3.97
CA ALA A 729 -21.28 41.80 2.93
C ALA A 729 -20.65 41.95 1.53
N ASP A 730 -21.11 41.14 0.57
CA ASP A 730 -20.62 41.10 -0.82
C ASP A 730 -19.10 40.85 -0.94
N LYS A 731 -18.49 40.19 0.06
CA LYS A 731 -17.06 39.89 0.09
C LYS A 731 -16.76 38.41 0.28
N GLN A 732 -15.53 38.05 -0.08
CA GLN A 732 -14.91 36.77 0.20
C GLN A 732 -13.69 36.98 1.07
N GLY A 733 -13.34 35.97 1.89
CA GLY A 733 -12.17 36.06 2.73
C GLY A 733 -12.09 34.98 3.79
N VAL A 734 -11.42 35.31 4.89
CA VAL A 734 -11.16 34.40 6.01
C VAL A 734 -11.47 35.09 7.34
N LEU A 735 -12.18 34.37 8.20
CA LEU A 735 -12.37 34.68 9.61
C LEU A 735 -11.29 34.01 10.41
N GLU A 736 -10.63 34.76 11.28
CA GLU A 736 -9.67 34.24 12.24
C GLU A 736 -10.21 34.40 13.65
N PHE A 737 -10.37 33.27 14.35
CA PHE A 737 -10.78 33.23 15.74
C PHE A 737 -9.57 32.91 16.61
N ARG A 738 -9.37 33.67 17.69
CA ARG A 738 -8.29 33.46 18.66
C ARG A 738 -8.82 33.58 20.08
N THR A 739 -8.25 32.79 20.99
CA THR A 739 -8.47 32.87 22.44
C THR A 739 -7.12 32.73 23.17
N ALA A 740 -7.13 32.64 24.50
CA ALA A 740 -5.94 32.36 25.29
C ALA A 740 -5.32 31.01 24.90
N PRO A 741 -4.01 30.77 25.12
CA PRO A 741 -3.33 29.54 24.67
C PRO A 741 -3.92 28.21 25.17
N ASP A 742 -4.63 28.24 26.28
CA ASP A 742 -5.34 27.12 26.92
C ASP A 742 -6.82 27.02 26.50
N GLY A 743 -7.33 28.00 25.76
CA GLY A 743 -8.71 28.06 25.32
C GLY A 743 -9.07 26.93 24.35
N ARG A 744 -10.27 26.38 24.52
CA ARG A 744 -10.79 25.24 23.77
C ARG A 744 -12.02 25.67 22.97
N ILE A 745 -11.79 26.30 21.83
CA ILE A 745 -12.87 26.76 20.95
C ILE A 745 -12.91 25.95 19.66
N GLY A 746 -14.11 25.83 19.10
CA GLY A 746 -14.35 25.19 17.81
C GLY A 746 -15.38 25.99 17.03
N GLY A 747 -15.34 25.88 15.71
CA GLY A 747 -16.28 26.61 14.86
C GLY A 747 -16.56 25.92 13.54
N LEU A 748 -17.68 26.30 12.93
CA LEU A 748 -18.16 25.78 11.67
C LEU A 748 -18.79 26.92 10.86
N GLY A 749 -18.49 26.96 9.56
CA GLY A 749 -19.18 27.83 8.60
C GLY A 749 -20.22 27.04 7.81
N LEU A 750 -21.39 27.62 7.58
CA LEU A 750 -22.44 27.07 6.70
C LEU A 750 -22.74 28.08 5.59
N GLN A 751 -22.67 27.64 4.34
CA GLN A 751 -22.97 28.46 3.17
C GLN A 751 -24.44 28.36 2.79
N PHE A 752 -25.05 29.51 2.55
CA PHE A 752 -26.41 29.68 2.07
C PHE A 752 -26.42 30.40 0.72
N ASP A 753 -27.34 30.01 -0.15
CA ASP A 753 -27.60 30.72 -1.40
C ASP A 753 -28.49 31.96 -1.18
N ALA A 754 -28.72 32.73 -2.25
CA ALA A 754 -29.53 33.94 -2.22
C ALA A 754 -31.02 33.72 -1.82
N SER A 755 -31.49 32.47 -1.82
CA SER A 755 -32.84 32.10 -1.36
C SER A 755 -32.89 31.73 0.13
N GLY A 756 -31.74 31.75 0.81
CA GLY A 756 -31.61 31.32 2.21
C GLY A 756 -31.53 29.79 2.36
N ARG A 757 -31.29 29.05 1.28
CA ARG A 757 -31.13 27.59 1.32
C ARG A 757 -29.68 27.23 1.61
N PHE A 758 -29.48 26.27 2.51
CA PHE A 758 -28.16 25.72 2.81
C PHE A 758 -27.62 24.91 1.61
N VAL A 759 -26.37 25.15 1.23
CA VAL A 759 -25.76 24.55 0.03
C VAL A 759 -24.46 23.80 0.30
N SER A 760 -23.58 24.31 1.17
CA SER A 760 -22.26 23.69 1.39
C SER A 760 -21.58 24.19 2.66
N ILE A 761 -20.42 23.61 2.99
CA ILE A 761 -19.45 24.23 3.90
C ILE A 761 -18.56 25.19 3.07
N PRO A 762 -18.28 26.43 3.52
CA PRO A 762 -17.38 27.35 2.83
C PRO A 762 -15.98 26.74 2.66
N LYS A 763 -15.34 26.97 1.50
CA LYS A 763 -13.99 26.49 1.21
C LYS A 763 -13.02 27.66 1.10
N LEU A 764 -11.74 27.43 1.44
CA LEU A 764 -10.69 28.43 1.24
C LEU A 764 -10.65 28.82 -0.25
N PRO A 765 -10.58 30.12 -0.59
CA PRO A 765 -10.44 30.53 -1.98
C PRO A 765 -9.14 29.94 -2.53
N THR A 766 -9.28 29.06 -3.54
CA THR A 766 -8.13 28.56 -4.29
C THR A 766 -7.51 29.75 -5.01
N SER A 767 -6.20 29.97 -4.85
CA SER A 767 -5.52 31.10 -5.47
C SER A 767 -5.55 30.97 -7.00
N ARG A 768 -6.56 31.56 -7.63
CA ARG A 768 -6.66 31.92 -9.05
C ARG A 768 -7.87 32.85 -9.23
N SER A 769 -7.61 34.15 -9.23
CA SER A 769 -8.39 35.16 -9.96
C SER A 769 -7.42 36.02 -10.74
#